data_AF-A0A1I5JYS3-F1
#
_entry.id   AF-A0A1I5JYS3-F1
#
_cell.length_a   1.000
_cell.length_b   1.000
_cell.length_c   1.000
_cell.angle_alpha   90.00
_cell.angle_beta   90.00
_cell.angle_gamma   90.00
#
_symmetry.space_group_name_H-M   'P 1'
#
loop_
_entity.id
_entity.type
_entity.pdbx_description
1 polymer ?
#
loop_
_entity_poly.entity_id
_entity_poly.type
_entity_poly.pdbx_seq_one_letter_code
_entity_poly.pdbx_strand_id
1 'polypeptide(L)'
;MANQRARSPGRLAELNTHGQVSTKPGYAVDPNAGIWFTTANSLRRAGQALGNLADRAMKRQQQQAIATASDQGTQAGYSADLGTGATLQISDELRTGIQATAAALEVSPEDLATVISYETKGTFDPLIKGPTTKWGTHRGLIQFGEPQAQKYGVDWNNPIASQLGENGAIVRYLRDAGVKPGMGLLDIYSAINAGQVGRPNASDEAAGGAPGTVRDKVEQQMEAHKARAALLFAERHVAGTGRPSSSGPALALRRGDTPMGEAYTAAQNRAISRRLPIEVTQQLDALYEDHKDNPAELAAAFDEAENTVLGRIGQLTGNDPESIAFAKETFAKKRFGYEKSARAAEDARIRDGERADYDQTISDARNSLQKQAYRAANDEEAGESLSVSINENLASIESALDAGVISADVALRDRKHINDTVTLGRLDGTFDALPDIDSKKEFVEGLKESWTNGDELVKGLSLEQIQTLERKYQGAISSQNKAETATAKLQEQKMRGWVKDDLASIRSTGIGLSIDDEELTFDQVKGVLGEEFATNWQHNRQIQADLFKATSGLDVMSASDMQAHLQGLEPKAGTSGFTDQMAIHDTAQKEAQRILKQRKEDPALAVDNAFDELQPIREQAYEGDPVAMEELIKGRLEAQEAIGISDFAKAPLTNSELASVAMPVAKSTDRQVWQDLFGKLDSVYGIYADEVMSQILNWKGLRKEAAEVATAYLRKTQLGQVPSRREIAAANETVEQSLPAQALEGNMPLAATPNTNHIDYLLAHPETATDFDAKFGTGSSDKFLELQKNIERETAQKQTDARRAEYLAGPSMMQGWGPIHQQLLENQIIKNL
;
A
#
# COMPACT_ATOMS: atom_id res chain seq x y z
N MET A 1 55.90 -26.15 57.64
CA MET A 1 56.09 -25.45 58.93
C MET A 1 55.46 -24.08 58.84
N ALA A 2 54.85 -23.65 59.93
CA ALA A 2 53.95 -22.51 60.05
C ALA A 2 54.65 -21.13 60.03
N ASN A 3 53.80 -20.08 59.94
CA ASN A 3 54.01 -18.70 60.42
C ASN A 3 54.92 -17.81 59.56
N GLN A 4 54.65 -16.52 59.30
CA GLN A 4 53.80 -15.54 59.98
C GLN A 4 53.48 -14.40 58.98
N ARG A 5 52.24 -13.90 59.03
CA ARG A 5 51.84 -12.62 58.43
C ARG A 5 52.37 -11.47 59.28
N ALA A 6 52.91 -10.43 58.64
CA ALA A 6 53.04 -9.10 59.23
C ALA A 6 52.37 -8.09 58.29
N ARG A 7 51.31 -7.44 58.79
CA ARG A 7 50.76 -6.21 58.23
C ARG A 7 51.61 -5.04 58.73
N SER A 8 51.95 -4.09 57.86
CA SER A 8 51.94 -2.67 58.22
C SER A 8 51.80 -1.77 57.00
N PRO A 9 51.22 -0.57 57.15
CA PRO A 9 50.59 0.20 56.08
C PRO A 9 51.44 1.41 55.63
N GLY A 10 51.07 1.97 54.48
CA GLY A 10 51.32 3.37 54.18
C GLY A 10 52.29 3.62 53.04
N ARG A 11 51.75 4.09 51.91
CA ARG A 11 51.93 5.48 51.46
C ARG A 11 51.15 5.69 50.16
N LEU A 12 50.05 6.43 50.28
CA LEU A 12 49.55 7.27 49.20
C LEU A 12 50.61 8.33 48.95
N ALA A 13 51.17 8.34 47.74
CA ALA A 13 51.94 9.47 47.22
C ALA A 13 51.69 9.57 45.71
N GLU A 14 51.03 10.67 45.36
CA GLU A 14 51.24 11.47 44.15
C GLU A 14 50.87 10.84 42.80
N LEU A 15 49.62 11.10 42.41
CA LEU A 15 49.20 11.23 41.01
C LEU A 15 50.10 12.23 40.29
N ASN A 16 51.03 11.72 39.49
CA ASN A 16 51.74 12.51 38.50
C ASN A 16 50.93 12.49 37.19
N THR A 17 50.27 13.61 36.93
CA THR A 17 49.92 14.05 35.58
C THR A 17 51.17 14.01 34.70
N HIS A 18 51.11 13.29 33.58
CA HIS A 18 51.70 13.58 32.25
C HIS A 18 51.75 12.26 31.46
N GLY A 19 51.07 12.25 30.31
CA GLY A 19 51.06 11.10 29.41
C GLY A 19 52.45 10.82 28.85
N GLN A 20 52.94 9.60 29.07
CA GLN A 20 53.88 8.94 28.17
C GLN A 20 53.52 7.47 28.08
N VAL A 21 53.24 7.06 26.84
CA VAL A 21 52.97 5.70 26.40
C VAL A 21 54.19 4.83 26.71
N SER A 22 54.02 3.76 27.49
CA SER A 22 55.02 2.71 27.64
C SER A 22 54.57 1.46 26.89
N THR A 23 55.26 1.19 25.78
CA THR A 23 55.18 -0.06 25.00
C THR A 23 56.13 -1.12 25.58
N LYS A 24 55.58 -2.22 26.14
CA LYS A 24 56.04 -3.65 26.10
C LYS A 24 55.81 -4.45 27.42
N PRO A 25 55.67 -5.79 27.33
CA PRO A 25 54.67 -6.55 28.08
C PRO A 25 55.23 -7.29 29.30
N GLY A 26 54.46 -7.32 30.38
CA GLY A 26 54.64 -8.24 31.49
C GLY A 26 53.62 -9.37 31.40
N TYR A 27 54.08 -10.58 31.11
CA TYR A 27 53.28 -11.80 31.16
C TYR A 27 52.78 -12.05 32.58
N ALA A 28 51.54 -11.67 32.85
CA ALA A 28 50.67 -12.38 33.79
C ALA A 28 49.64 -13.10 32.91
N VAL A 29 49.80 -14.40 32.72
CA VAL A 29 48.78 -15.20 32.04
C VAL A 29 47.58 -15.24 32.98
N ASP A 30 46.54 -14.50 32.63
CA ASP A 30 45.24 -14.57 33.29
C ASP A 30 44.68 -16.00 33.13
N PRO A 31 44.48 -16.75 34.22
CA PRO A 31 43.91 -18.10 34.15
C PRO A 31 42.51 -18.15 33.55
N ASN A 32 41.79 -17.03 33.46
CA ASN A 32 40.47 -16.94 32.82
C ASN A 32 40.55 -16.71 31.31
N ALA A 33 41.67 -16.24 30.75
CA ALA A 33 41.86 -16.03 29.31
C ALA A 33 41.51 -17.30 28.49
N GLY A 34 41.88 -18.48 28.99
CA GLY A 34 41.60 -19.76 28.34
C GLY A 34 40.11 -20.14 28.23
N ILE A 35 39.25 -19.64 29.14
CA ILE A 35 37.80 -19.92 29.15
C ILE A 35 37.05 -19.03 28.14
N TRP A 36 37.55 -17.81 27.91
CA TRP A 36 36.99 -16.88 26.92
C TRP A 36 37.26 -17.35 25.50
N PHE A 37 38.50 -17.77 25.22
CA PHE A 37 38.86 -18.34 23.93
C PHE A 37 38.08 -19.62 23.60
N THR A 38 37.71 -20.45 24.57
CA THR A 38 36.92 -21.67 24.30
C THR A 38 35.46 -21.37 23.99
N THR A 39 34.84 -20.44 24.71
CA THR A 39 33.44 -20.02 24.49
C THR A 39 33.28 -19.32 23.14
N ALA A 40 34.16 -18.37 22.81
CA ALA A 40 34.15 -17.72 21.49
C ALA A 40 34.46 -18.71 20.36
N ASN A 41 35.38 -19.66 20.56
CA ASN A 41 35.64 -20.70 19.57
C ASN A 41 34.46 -21.67 19.39
N SER A 42 33.70 -21.98 20.45
CA SER A 42 32.45 -22.75 20.31
C SER A 42 31.41 -22.00 19.50
N LEU A 43 31.26 -20.68 19.70
CA LEU A 43 30.35 -19.84 18.93
C LEU A 43 30.81 -19.63 17.48
N ARG A 44 32.12 -19.60 17.21
CA ARG A 44 32.68 -19.63 15.86
C ARG A 44 32.34 -20.94 15.14
N ARG A 45 32.57 -22.10 15.78
CA ARG A 45 32.15 -23.42 15.27
C ARG A 45 30.63 -23.52 15.10
N ALA A 46 29.87 -22.80 15.92
CA ALA A 46 28.43 -22.71 15.81
C ALA A 46 27.98 -21.99 14.51
N GLY A 47 28.81 -21.12 13.94
CA GLY A 47 28.59 -20.54 12.62
C GLY A 47 28.67 -21.56 11.49
N GLN A 48 29.67 -22.44 11.56
CA GLN A 48 29.79 -23.57 10.63
C GLN A 48 28.62 -24.55 10.81
N ALA A 49 28.13 -24.76 12.05
CA ALA A 49 26.95 -25.59 12.30
C ALA A 49 25.65 -24.96 11.74
N LEU A 50 25.48 -23.64 11.86
CA LEU A 50 24.39 -22.89 11.24
C LEU A 50 24.48 -22.92 9.72
N GLY A 51 25.68 -22.72 9.16
CA GLY A 51 25.98 -22.91 7.74
C GLY A 51 25.56 -24.31 7.30
N ASN A 52 25.99 -25.34 8.00
CA ASN A 52 25.59 -26.73 7.71
C ASN A 52 24.08 -26.98 7.88
N LEU A 53 23.39 -26.29 8.79
CA LEU A 53 21.94 -26.40 8.97
C LEU A 53 21.19 -25.73 7.81
N ALA A 54 21.57 -24.51 7.46
CA ALA A 54 21.06 -23.77 6.31
C ALA A 54 21.38 -24.52 5.00
N ASP A 55 22.60 -25.02 4.84
CA ASP A 55 23.03 -25.83 3.71
C ASP A 55 22.28 -27.16 3.65
N ARG A 56 21.97 -27.80 4.78
CA ARG A 56 21.12 -28.99 4.80
C ARG A 56 19.68 -28.67 4.45
N ALA A 57 19.14 -27.52 4.88
CA ALA A 57 17.82 -27.06 4.48
C ALA A 57 17.78 -26.78 2.97
N MET A 58 18.76 -26.04 2.45
CA MET A 58 18.93 -25.77 1.02
C MET A 58 19.22 -27.05 0.22
N LYS A 59 19.98 -28.02 0.76
CA LYS A 59 20.23 -29.31 0.08
C LYS A 59 19.02 -30.23 0.09
N ARG A 60 18.19 -30.22 1.14
CA ARG A 60 16.92 -30.94 1.19
C ARG A 60 15.93 -30.34 0.19
N GLN A 61 15.86 -29.02 0.15
CA GLN A 61 15.13 -28.27 -0.88
C GLN A 61 15.69 -28.57 -2.26
N GLN A 62 17.01 -28.55 -2.49
CA GLN A 62 17.62 -28.95 -3.76
C GLN A 62 17.40 -30.43 -4.07
N GLN A 63 17.30 -31.35 -3.12
CA GLN A 63 17.02 -32.76 -3.41
C GLN A 63 15.55 -32.96 -3.79
N GLN A 64 14.63 -32.26 -3.12
CA GLN A 64 13.21 -32.21 -3.48
C GLN A 64 13.00 -31.47 -4.81
N ALA A 65 13.71 -30.36 -5.01
CA ALA A 65 13.70 -29.56 -6.22
C ALA A 65 14.46 -30.26 -7.36
N ILE A 66 15.55 -31.00 -7.16
CA ILE A 66 16.21 -31.82 -8.19
C ILE A 66 15.35 -33.03 -8.53
N ALA A 67 14.61 -33.60 -7.59
CA ALA A 67 13.57 -34.58 -7.90
C ALA A 67 12.41 -33.98 -8.72
N THR A 68 12.25 -32.64 -8.71
CA THR A 68 11.19 -31.89 -9.43
C THR A 68 11.72 -31.11 -10.66
N ALA A 69 13.04 -30.86 -10.74
CA ALA A 69 13.74 -29.96 -11.66
C ALA A 69 14.89 -30.68 -12.39
N SER A 70 15.16 -31.97 -12.12
CA SER A 70 15.81 -32.83 -13.13
C SER A 70 14.96 -32.95 -14.40
N ASP A 71 13.70 -32.50 -14.34
CA ASP A 71 12.85 -32.31 -15.51
C ASP A 71 13.03 -30.94 -16.19
N GLN A 72 13.63 -29.92 -15.56
CA GLN A 72 13.68 -28.56 -16.10
C GLN A 72 14.88 -27.73 -15.60
N GLY A 73 15.89 -27.54 -16.46
CA GLY A 73 16.58 -26.24 -16.50
C GLY A 73 18.07 -26.16 -16.13
N THR A 74 18.92 -26.71 -16.98
CA THR A 74 20.21 -26.09 -17.35
C THR A 74 19.97 -24.71 -17.98
N GLN A 75 20.37 -23.59 -17.34
CA GLN A 75 21.07 -22.41 -17.94
C GLN A 75 20.97 -21.10 -17.12
N ALA A 76 22.13 -20.42 -17.07
CA ALA A 76 22.37 -18.98 -16.99
C ALA A 76 22.42 -18.28 -15.61
N GLY A 77 23.53 -17.58 -15.37
CA GLY A 77 23.75 -16.69 -14.23
C GLY A 77 24.54 -15.42 -14.58
N TYR A 78 24.97 -14.72 -13.51
CA TYR A 78 26.02 -13.68 -13.38
C TYR A 78 25.70 -12.16 -13.60
N SER A 79 25.63 -11.42 -12.47
CA SER A 79 26.59 -10.38 -11.98
C SER A 79 26.47 -8.84 -12.18
N ALA A 80 26.91 -8.14 -11.11
CA ALA A 80 27.63 -6.84 -10.99
C ALA A 80 26.81 -5.51 -11.05
N ASP A 81 27.18 -4.34 -10.50
CA ASP A 81 28.37 -3.82 -9.79
C ASP A 81 28.11 -2.40 -9.17
N LEU A 82 28.96 -2.05 -8.18
CA LEU A 82 29.38 -0.81 -7.46
C LEU A 82 28.92 0.65 -7.79
N GLY A 83 29.00 1.54 -6.77
CA GLY A 83 29.22 3.01 -6.98
C GLY A 83 28.98 4.05 -5.85
N THR A 84 29.94 4.19 -4.91
CA THR A 84 30.50 5.41 -4.22
C THR A 84 29.71 6.73 -3.94
N GLY A 85 29.78 7.26 -2.68
CA GLY A 85 30.48 8.54 -2.34
C GLY A 85 29.73 9.82 -1.83
N ALA A 86 30.23 10.39 -0.72
CA ALA A 86 30.31 11.83 -0.30
C ALA A 86 29.51 12.33 0.95
N THR A 87 30.20 13.12 1.78
CA THR A 87 29.93 13.54 3.18
C THR A 87 29.92 15.08 3.29
N LEU A 88 29.00 15.73 4.05
CA LEU A 88 29.07 17.18 4.36
C LEU A 88 28.26 17.63 5.61
N GLN A 89 28.91 18.50 6.41
CA GLN A 89 28.40 19.70 7.13
C GLN A 89 26.94 19.76 7.65
N ILE A 90 26.68 19.37 8.91
CA ILE A 90 25.30 19.40 9.49
C ILE A 90 25.14 20.26 10.78
N SER A 91 26.20 20.69 11.47
CA SER A 91 26.06 21.13 12.88
C SER A 91 25.52 22.55 13.13
N ASP A 92 25.76 23.54 12.26
CA ASP A 92 25.45 24.96 12.57
C ASP A 92 24.08 25.43 12.04
N GLU A 93 23.63 24.86 10.91
CA GLU A 93 22.30 25.10 10.34
C GLU A 93 21.18 24.57 11.25
N LEU A 94 21.43 23.41 11.86
CA LEU A 94 20.50 22.75 12.77
C LEU A 94 20.23 23.57 14.05
N ARG A 95 21.29 24.12 14.67
CA ARG A 95 21.17 24.93 15.90
C ARG A 95 20.37 26.22 15.64
N THR A 96 20.71 26.92 14.57
CA THR A 96 20.05 28.17 14.16
C THR A 96 18.60 27.93 13.75
N GLY A 97 18.34 26.84 13.02
CA GLY A 97 17.00 26.43 12.62
C GLY A 97 16.09 26.10 13.81
N ILE A 98 16.60 25.41 14.83
CA ILE A 98 15.83 25.09 16.04
C ILE A 98 15.50 26.37 16.83
N GLN A 99 16.44 27.30 16.99
CA GLN A 99 16.19 28.58 17.66
C GLN A 99 15.12 29.40 16.95
N ALA A 100 15.18 29.49 15.62
CA ALA A 100 14.17 30.20 14.83
C ALA A 100 12.77 29.54 14.89
N THR A 101 12.72 28.20 14.88
CA THR A 101 11.47 27.43 15.00
C THR A 101 10.83 27.62 16.37
N ALA A 102 11.63 27.57 17.44
CA ALA A 102 11.17 27.75 18.81
C ALA A 102 10.70 29.19 19.07
N ALA A 103 11.42 30.18 18.54
CA ALA A 103 11.01 31.59 18.60
C ALA A 103 9.66 31.83 17.92
N ALA A 104 9.43 31.24 16.74
CA ALA A 104 8.17 31.37 16.02
C ALA A 104 6.98 30.69 16.73
N LEU A 105 7.25 29.66 17.53
CA LEU A 105 6.24 28.98 18.35
C LEU A 105 6.09 29.62 19.75
N GLU A 106 6.98 30.55 20.11
CA GLU A 106 7.11 31.13 21.46
C GLU A 106 7.23 30.05 22.55
N VAL A 107 8.05 29.03 22.28
CA VAL A 107 8.37 27.92 23.20
C VAL A 107 9.88 27.86 23.47
N SER A 108 10.29 27.08 24.47
CA SER A 108 11.71 26.91 24.79
C SER A 108 12.46 26.22 23.63
N PRO A 109 13.58 26.79 23.14
CA PRO A 109 14.44 26.12 22.15
C PRO A 109 15.07 24.84 22.70
N GLU A 110 15.28 24.77 24.02
CA GLU A 110 15.78 23.57 24.69
C GLU A 110 14.72 22.47 24.72
N ASP A 111 13.45 22.80 24.94
CA ASP A 111 12.36 21.82 24.90
C ASP A 111 12.14 21.29 23.49
N LEU A 112 12.13 22.17 22.48
CA LEU A 112 12.01 21.75 21.08
C LEU A 112 13.21 20.90 20.64
N ALA A 113 14.43 21.30 21.01
CA ALA A 113 15.64 20.50 20.76
C ALA A 113 15.58 19.14 21.48
N THR A 114 15.01 19.08 22.68
CA THR A 114 14.83 17.83 23.44
C THR A 114 13.90 16.88 22.71
N VAL A 115 12.76 17.36 22.20
CA VAL A 115 11.83 16.51 21.44
C VAL A 115 12.44 16.04 20.13
N ILE A 116 13.10 16.91 19.37
CA ILE A 116 13.79 16.52 18.13
C ILE A 116 14.89 15.50 18.44
N SER A 117 15.64 15.71 19.52
CA SER A 117 16.62 14.74 20.00
C SER A 117 15.96 13.40 20.31
N TYR A 118 14.81 13.38 20.99
CA TYR A 118 14.09 12.14 21.29
C TYR A 118 13.61 11.41 20.02
N GLU A 119 12.93 12.12 19.13
CA GLU A 119 12.36 11.58 17.87
C GLU A 119 13.42 11.06 16.90
N THR A 120 14.62 11.64 16.92
CA THR A 120 15.77 11.22 16.10
C THR A 120 16.74 10.33 16.86
N LYS A 121 16.38 9.82 18.05
CA LYS A 121 17.25 8.96 18.89
C LYS A 121 18.58 9.61 19.27
N GLY A 122 18.62 10.94 19.29
CA GLY A 122 19.71 11.79 19.75
C GLY A 122 20.70 12.21 18.67
N THR A 123 20.44 11.85 17.41
CA THR A 123 21.34 12.15 16.29
C THR A 123 21.01 13.48 15.61
N PHE A 124 19.78 13.99 15.79
CA PHE A 124 19.22 15.12 15.05
C PHE A 124 19.21 14.91 13.52
N ASP A 125 19.33 13.66 13.07
CA ASP A 125 19.31 13.30 11.65
C ASP A 125 17.85 13.11 11.17
N PRO A 126 17.33 13.98 10.27
CA PRO A 126 15.97 13.86 9.76
C PRO A 126 15.76 12.66 8.85
N LEU A 127 16.81 11.97 8.40
CA LEU A 127 16.72 10.85 7.47
C LEU A 127 16.51 9.50 8.17
N ILE A 128 16.60 9.46 9.51
CA ILE A 128 16.32 8.28 10.31
C ILE A 128 14.85 7.87 10.12
N LYS A 129 14.68 6.64 9.63
CA LYS A 129 13.37 6.01 9.49
C LYS A 129 12.91 5.49 10.85
N GLY A 130 11.73 5.95 11.26
CA GLY A 130 10.96 5.40 12.36
C GLY A 130 10.10 4.20 11.93
N PRO A 131 9.13 3.81 12.77
CA PRO A 131 8.23 2.70 12.46
C PRO A 131 7.36 3.01 11.23
N THR A 132 6.98 1.96 10.51
CA THR A 132 5.92 2.05 9.49
C THR A 132 4.58 1.81 10.16
N THR A 133 3.73 2.83 10.15
CA THR A 133 2.37 2.74 10.69
C THR A 133 1.35 2.78 9.55
N LYS A 134 0.06 2.81 9.88
CA LYS A 134 -1.01 3.09 8.88
C LYS A 134 -0.87 4.45 8.18
N TRP A 135 0.02 5.32 8.67
CA TRP A 135 0.32 6.63 8.09
C TRP A 135 1.62 6.64 7.28
N GLY A 136 2.11 5.48 6.86
CA GLY A 136 3.34 5.34 6.09
C GLY A 136 4.57 5.17 6.98
N THR A 137 5.76 5.27 6.38
CA THR A 137 7.04 5.17 7.11
C THR A 137 7.39 6.52 7.73
N HIS A 138 7.47 6.57 9.05
CA HIS A 138 7.77 7.81 9.76
C HIS A 138 9.22 8.24 9.50
N ARG A 139 9.44 9.53 9.24
CA ARG A 139 10.76 10.12 8.96
C ARG A 139 10.76 11.62 9.29
N GLY A 140 11.93 12.25 9.42
CA GLY A 140 12.06 13.69 9.74
C GLY A 140 12.39 13.97 11.20
N LEU A 141 12.64 15.24 11.52
CA LEU A 141 13.10 15.69 12.85
C LEU A 141 12.08 15.44 13.97
N ILE A 142 10.80 15.34 13.62
CA ILE A 142 9.71 14.97 14.54
C ILE A 142 8.95 13.70 14.08
N GLN A 143 9.55 12.89 13.20
CA GLN A 143 8.98 11.63 12.71
C GLN A 143 7.58 11.77 12.07
N PHE A 144 7.45 12.62 11.03
CA PHE A 144 6.23 12.77 10.24
C PHE A 144 5.81 11.46 9.56
N GLY A 145 4.52 11.13 9.60
CA GLY A 145 3.94 10.17 8.66
C GLY A 145 3.82 10.76 7.25
N GLU A 146 3.75 9.92 6.21
CA GLU A 146 3.76 10.33 4.80
C GLU A 146 2.65 11.35 4.46
N PRO A 147 1.38 11.19 4.88
CA PRO A 147 0.34 12.20 4.63
C PRO A 147 0.59 13.53 5.35
N GLN A 148 1.21 13.51 6.54
CA GLN A 148 1.53 14.72 7.30
C GLN A 148 2.71 15.45 6.66
N ALA A 149 3.75 14.71 6.26
CA ALA A 149 4.89 15.24 5.53
C ALA A 149 4.43 15.98 4.25
N GLN A 150 3.48 15.39 3.52
CA GLN A 150 2.86 16.03 2.35
C GLN A 150 2.02 17.27 2.72
N LYS A 151 1.15 17.17 3.74
CA LYS A 151 0.28 18.29 4.18
C LYS A 151 1.09 19.52 4.61
N TYR A 152 2.21 19.33 5.30
CA TYR A 152 3.02 20.43 5.84
C TYR A 152 4.26 20.78 5.01
N GLY A 153 4.48 20.11 3.87
CA GLY A 153 5.49 20.49 2.88
C GLY A 153 6.92 20.09 3.24
N VAL A 154 7.13 18.87 3.75
CA VAL A 154 8.49 18.33 3.99
C VAL A 154 9.12 17.93 2.66
N ASP A 155 10.33 18.43 2.38
CA ASP A 155 11.13 18.05 1.22
C ASP A 155 12.28 17.14 1.67
N TRP A 156 12.27 15.89 1.22
CA TRP A 156 13.27 14.88 1.59
C TRP A 156 14.62 15.08 0.90
N ASN A 157 14.70 15.91 -0.14
CA ASN A 157 15.96 16.33 -0.76
C ASN A 157 16.59 17.53 -0.04
N ASN A 158 15.82 18.22 0.81
CA ASN A 158 16.29 19.28 1.70
C ASN A 158 15.66 19.15 3.10
N PRO A 159 16.03 18.09 3.84
CA PRO A 159 15.25 17.62 4.98
C PRO A 159 15.37 18.49 6.23
N ILE A 160 16.44 19.29 6.38
CA ILE A 160 16.61 20.18 7.54
C ILE A 160 15.89 21.52 7.30
N ALA A 161 16.21 22.20 6.19
CA ALA A 161 15.66 23.53 5.89
C ALA A 161 14.16 23.54 5.58
N SER A 162 13.60 22.43 5.07
CA SER A 162 12.14 22.32 4.86
C SER A 162 11.34 22.17 6.16
N GLN A 163 11.98 21.66 7.22
CA GLN A 163 11.32 21.35 8.50
C GLN A 163 11.49 22.45 9.55
N LEU A 164 12.65 23.10 9.60
CA LEU A 164 13.00 24.14 10.58
C LEU A 164 12.85 25.57 10.03
N GLY A 165 12.82 26.55 10.92
CA GLY A 165 12.67 27.98 10.63
C GLY A 165 11.27 28.52 10.94
N GLU A 166 11.10 29.84 10.88
CA GLU A 166 9.83 30.51 11.21
C GLU A 166 8.64 30.01 10.39
N ASN A 167 8.91 29.63 9.13
CA ASN A 167 7.95 29.03 8.20
C ASN A 167 8.24 27.55 7.94
N GLY A 168 8.88 26.83 8.87
CA GLY A 168 9.17 25.40 8.73
C GLY A 168 7.92 24.52 8.86
N ALA A 169 7.99 23.29 8.35
CA ALA A 169 6.89 22.32 8.47
C ALA A 169 6.51 22.04 9.94
N ILE A 170 7.49 22.08 10.85
CA ILE A 170 7.27 21.86 12.29
C ILE A 170 6.42 22.96 12.92
N VAL A 171 6.63 24.24 12.56
CA VAL A 171 5.82 25.36 13.06
C VAL A 171 4.36 25.20 12.64
N ARG A 172 4.13 24.87 11.36
CA ARG A 172 2.77 24.66 10.83
C ARG A 172 2.06 23.50 11.54
N TYR A 173 2.75 22.37 11.72
CA TYR A 173 2.19 21.20 12.39
C TYR A 173 1.84 21.48 13.85
N LEU A 174 2.80 22.01 14.64
CA LEU A 174 2.60 22.20 16.07
C LEU A 174 1.52 23.23 16.39
N ARG A 175 1.35 24.27 15.57
CA ARG A 175 0.22 25.21 15.69
C ARG A 175 -1.13 24.53 15.39
N ASP A 176 -1.23 23.71 14.34
CA ASP A 176 -2.45 22.96 14.01
C ASP A 176 -2.80 21.96 15.13
N ALA A 177 -1.78 21.34 15.73
CA ALA A 177 -1.93 20.43 16.88
C ALA A 177 -2.24 21.15 18.21
N GLY A 178 -2.27 22.49 18.21
CA GLY A 178 -2.75 23.32 19.33
C GLY A 178 -1.67 23.83 20.30
N VAL A 179 -0.39 23.79 19.93
CA VAL A 179 0.70 24.40 20.72
C VAL A 179 0.52 25.92 20.75
N LYS A 180 0.60 26.50 21.95
CA LYS A 180 0.46 27.93 22.22
C LYS A 180 1.74 28.49 22.88
N PRO A 181 1.96 29.80 22.80
CA PRO A 181 3.05 30.45 23.52
C PRO A 181 3.14 30.05 24.99
N GLY A 182 4.35 29.75 25.45
CA GLY A 182 4.63 29.35 26.83
C GLY A 182 4.30 27.90 27.20
N MET A 183 3.81 27.08 26.25
CA MET A 183 3.66 25.63 26.48
C MET A 183 5.04 24.94 26.54
N GLY A 184 5.18 24.01 27.50
CA GLY A 184 6.45 23.34 27.77
C GLY A 184 6.59 21.98 27.10
N LEU A 185 7.73 21.32 27.34
CA LEU A 185 8.11 20.01 26.79
C LEU A 185 6.98 18.97 26.71
N LEU A 186 6.18 18.81 27.78
CA LEU A 186 5.10 17.82 27.84
C LEU A 186 3.99 18.09 26.80
N ASP A 187 3.64 19.36 26.58
CA ASP A 187 2.61 19.75 25.62
C ASP A 187 3.11 19.62 24.17
N ILE A 188 4.36 20.01 23.92
CA ILE A 188 5.01 19.86 22.61
C ILE A 188 5.09 18.37 22.25
N TYR A 189 5.51 17.53 23.19
CA TYR A 189 5.59 16.10 22.94
C TYR A 189 4.21 15.43 22.80
N SER A 190 3.21 15.87 23.57
CA SER A 190 1.81 15.44 23.39
C SER A 190 1.31 15.70 21.97
N ALA A 191 1.61 16.87 21.40
CA ALA A 191 1.23 17.20 20.03
C ALA A 191 1.87 16.25 19.00
N ILE A 192 3.12 15.84 19.22
CA ILE A 192 3.86 14.96 18.30
C ILE A 192 3.41 13.51 18.45
N ASN A 193 3.35 12.99 19.66
CA ASN A 193 3.03 11.59 19.93
C ASN A 193 1.53 11.27 19.76
N ALA A 194 0.65 12.19 20.15
CA ALA A 194 -0.80 11.95 20.20
C ALA A 194 -1.60 12.79 19.19
N GLY A 195 -0.93 13.60 18.37
CA GLY A 195 -1.54 14.45 17.35
C GLY A 195 -2.24 15.72 17.86
N GLN A 196 -2.27 15.95 19.18
CA GLN A 196 -2.86 17.14 19.81
C GLN A 196 -2.23 17.38 21.20
N VAL A 197 -2.12 18.64 21.63
CA VAL A 197 -1.70 19.01 23.00
C VAL A 197 -2.66 18.47 24.08
N GLY A 198 -2.19 18.37 25.34
CA GLY A 198 -3.02 18.03 26.50
C GLY A 198 -3.40 16.55 26.66
N ARG A 199 -2.62 15.62 26.09
CA ARG A 199 -2.86 14.17 26.16
C ARG A 199 -1.73 13.40 26.86
N PRO A 200 -1.40 13.71 28.13
CA PRO A 200 -0.27 13.12 28.84
C PRO A 200 -0.38 11.60 29.05
N ASN A 201 -1.61 11.05 29.02
CA ASN A 201 -1.85 9.62 29.23
C ASN A 201 -2.02 8.85 27.90
N ALA A 202 -1.85 9.49 26.75
CA ALA A 202 -1.91 8.81 25.45
C ALA A 202 -0.63 8.00 25.23
N SER A 203 -0.73 6.90 24.49
CA SER A 203 0.41 6.07 24.09
C SER A 203 0.20 5.59 22.66
N ASP A 204 1.29 5.57 21.90
CA ASP A 204 1.40 5.01 20.55
C ASP A 204 2.15 3.67 20.53
N GLU A 205 2.39 3.05 21.69
CA GLU A 205 3.07 1.75 21.81
C GLU A 205 2.39 0.67 20.96
N ALA A 206 1.05 0.63 20.97
CA ALA A 206 0.26 -0.28 20.15
C ALA A 206 0.38 -0.02 18.62
N ALA A 207 0.88 1.15 18.23
CA ALA A 207 1.14 1.53 16.85
C ALA A 207 2.63 1.41 16.47
N GLY A 208 3.45 0.78 17.31
CA GLY A 208 4.90 0.61 17.10
C GLY A 208 5.76 1.75 17.65
N GLY A 209 5.19 2.64 18.45
CA GLY A 209 5.92 3.69 19.18
C GLY A 209 6.66 3.17 20.42
N ALA A 210 7.48 4.04 21.03
CA ALA A 210 8.19 3.69 22.26
C ALA A 210 7.21 3.32 23.40
N PRO A 211 7.54 2.39 24.31
CA PRO A 211 6.66 2.02 25.42
C PRO A 211 6.34 3.18 26.36
N GLY A 212 5.14 3.17 26.94
CA GLY A 212 4.68 4.14 27.94
C GLY A 212 3.81 5.26 27.38
N THR A 213 3.24 6.06 28.28
CA THR A 213 2.44 7.24 27.94
C THR A 213 3.31 8.44 27.56
N VAL A 214 2.72 9.47 26.95
CA VAL A 214 3.37 10.77 26.70
C VAL A 214 4.08 11.29 27.95
N ARG A 215 3.44 11.19 29.12
CA ARG A 215 4.02 11.60 30.40
C ARG A 215 5.19 10.71 30.80
N ASP A 216 5.03 9.38 30.72
CA ASP A 216 6.11 8.45 31.07
C ASP A 216 7.36 8.71 30.22
N LYS A 217 7.18 9.01 28.94
CA LYS A 217 8.28 9.31 28.02
C LYS A 217 8.97 10.61 28.37
N VAL A 218 8.22 11.68 28.64
CA VAL A 218 8.80 12.99 29.03
C VAL A 218 9.51 12.92 30.38
N GLU A 219 8.94 12.22 31.36
CA GLU A 219 9.46 12.17 32.73
C GLU A 219 10.57 11.14 32.93
N GLN A 220 10.56 10.03 32.17
CA GLN A 220 11.45 8.89 32.43
C GLN A 220 12.42 8.60 31.26
N GLN A 221 12.15 9.10 30.05
CA GLN A 221 12.92 8.73 28.86
C GLN A 221 13.59 9.93 28.16
N MET A 222 13.23 11.16 28.49
CA MET A 222 13.79 12.37 27.85
C MET A 222 14.95 13.03 28.59
N GLU A 223 15.33 12.58 29.79
CA GLU A 223 16.41 13.22 30.56
C GLU A 223 17.75 13.23 29.81
N ALA A 224 18.12 12.12 29.16
CA ALA A 224 19.31 12.05 28.32
C ALA A 224 19.23 12.98 27.08
N HIS A 225 18.02 13.26 26.60
CA HIS A 225 17.78 14.16 25.47
C HIS A 225 17.79 15.64 25.88
N LYS A 226 17.34 15.96 27.11
CA LYS A 226 17.50 17.30 27.72
C LYS A 226 18.97 17.67 27.89
N ALA A 227 19.78 16.73 28.38
CA ALA A 227 21.22 16.94 28.49
C ALA A 227 21.89 17.18 27.12
N ARG A 228 21.45 16.46 26.07
CA ARG A 228 21.93 16.66 24.68
C ARG A 228 21.44 17.98 24.07
N ALA A 229 20.23 18.41 24.38
CA ALA A 229 19.69 19.70 23.99
C ALA A 229 20.42 20.87 24.68
N ALA A 230 20.75 20.74 25.97
CA ALA A 230 21.54 21.73 26.71
C ALA A 230 22.96 21.89 26.15
N LEU A 231 23.59 20.79 25.71
CA LEU A 231 24.90 20.81 25.05
C LEU A 231 24.88 21.54 23.69
N LEU A 232 23.72 21.64 23.04
CA LEU A 232 23.55 22.36 21.77
C LEU A 232 23.64 23.90 21.95
N PHE A 233 23.47 24.44 23.17
CA PHE A 233 23.30 25.87 23.42
C PHE A 233 24.24 26.52 24.46
N ALA A 234 25.24 25.81 25.02
CA ALA A 234 26.10 26.34 26.09
C ALA A 234 27.31 27.18 25.59
N GLU A 235 27.40 28.45 26.01
CA GLU A 235 28.60 29.32 25.93
C GLU A 235 29.03 29.84 27.33
N ARG A 236 30.34 30.14 27.49
CA ARG A 236 31.07 30.30 28.76
C ARG A 236 31.60 31.73 28.92
N HIS A 237 31.32 32.44 30.02
CA HIS A 237 32.05 33.67 30.41
C HIS A 237 32.09 33.98 31.93
N VAL A 238 32.97 34.94 32.29
CA VAL A 238 33.81 35.09 33.51
C VAL A 238 33.49 36.37 34.33
N ALA A 239 33.88 36.38 35.62
CA ALA A 239 34.24 37.50 36.54
C ALA A 239 33.19 38.28 37.39
N GLY A 240 33.36 38.26 38.74
CA GLY A 240 34.00 39.35 39.53
C GLY A 240 33.20 40.36 40.39
N THR A 241 33.72 40.62 41.61
CA THR A 241 33.61 41.84 42.50
C THR A 241 32.36 41.98 43.43
N GLY A 242 32.36 42.48 44.68
CA GLY A 242 33.34 43.00 45.64
C GLY A 242 32.69 43.59 46.94
N ARG A 243 33.42 43.48 48.09
CA ARG A 243 33.56 44.38 49.28
C ARG A 243 32.49 44.54 50.42
N PRO A 244 32.90 44.54 51.73
CA PRO A 244 32.06 44.74 52.93
C PRO A 244 32.29 46.08 53.70
N SER A 245 31.36 46.46 54.60
CA SER A 245 31.51 47.47 55.69
C SER A 245 30.35 47.31 56.72
N SER A 246 30.31 47.77 57.99
CA SER A 246 31.15 48.61 58.86
C SER A 246 30.67 48.58 60.35
N SER A 247 31.62 48.84 61.28
CA SER A 247 31.52 49.61 62.55
C SER A 247 30.74 49.20 63.82
N GLY A 248 31.47 49.02 64.94
CA GLY A 248 31.41 49.93 66.12
C GLY A 248 30.82 49.43 67.46
N PRO A 249 31.25 49.94 68.66
CA PRO A 249 31.53 49.11 69.84
C PRO A 249 30.88 49.49 71.20
N ALA A 250 31.16 48.60 72.18
CA ALA A 250 31.39 48.81 73.63
C ALA A 250 30.21 49.03 74.61
N LEU A 251 30.20 48.26 75.70
CA LEU A 251 30.14 48.74 77.09
C LEU A 251 30.58 47.61 78.07
N ALA A 252 31.61 47.91 78.86
CA ALA A 252 32.34 46.98 79.71
C ALA A 252 31.80 46.93 81.15
N LEU A 253 31.87 45.75 81.79
CA LEU A 253 31.92 45.59 83.25
C LEU A 253 33.08 44.65 83.60
N ARG A 254 34.00 45.14 84.43
CA ARG A 254 35.25 44.47 84.84
C ARG A 254 34.96 43.26 85.73
N ARG A 255 35.61 42.14 85.43
CA ARG A 255 35.86 41.01 86.34
C ARG A 255 37.03 41.40 87.23
N GLY A 256 36.83 41.49 88.53
CA GLY A 256 37.88 41.71 89.52
C GLY A 256 37.82 40.62 90.58
N ASP A 257 39.01 40.16 90.99
CA ASP A 257 39.31 39.06 91.90
C ASP A 257 38.59 39.18 93.25
N THR A 258 37.34 38.75 93.28
CA THR A 258 36.51 38.66 94.48
C THR A 258 35.99 37.23 94.58
N PRO A 259 35.80 36.68 95.80
CA PRO A 259 35.19 35.36 95.98
C PRO A 259 33.83 35.19 95.29
N MET A 260 33.10 36.30 95.08
CA MET A 260 31.83 36.36 94.35
C MET A 260 32.02 36.18 92.82
N GLY A 261 33.12 36.69 92.25
CA GLY A 261 33.49 36.50 90.84
C GLY A 261 33.99 35.10 90.51
N GLU A 262 34.72 34.46 91.44
CA GLU A 262 35.14 33.06 91.31
C GLU A 262 33.93 32.10 91.37
N ALA A 263 32.99 32.32 92.30
CA ALA A 263 31.76 31.54 92.39
C ALA A 263 30.86 31.70 91.15
N TYR A 264 30.79 32.91 90.59
CA TYR A 264 30.09 33.19 89.32
C TYR A 264 30.73 32.44 88.14
N THR A 265 32.06 32.46 88.04
CA THR A 265 32.82 31.76 86.97
C THR A 265 32.66 30.25 87.08
N ALA A 266 32.72 29.69 88.29
CA ALA A 266 32.51 28.25 88.51
C ALA A 266 31.07 27.80 88.19
N ALA A 267 30.06 28.63 88.50
CA ALA A 267 28.67 28.36 88.14
C ALA A 267 28.45 28.44 86.61
N GLN A 268 29.07 29.43 85.96
CA GLN A 268 29.05 29.61 84.51
C GLN A 268 29.68 28.42 83.78
N ASN A 269 30.88 27.99 84.18
CA ASN A 269 31.58 26.87 83.56
C ASN A 269 30.80 25.55 83.72
N ARG A 270 30.18 25.29 84.89
CA ARG A 270 29.31 24.12 85.09
C ARG A 270 28.07 24.15 84.20
N ALA A 271 27.47 25.32 83.98
CA ALA A 271 26.33 25.46 83.08
C ALA A 271 26.73 25.18 81.62
N ILE A 272 27.91 25.67 81.20
CA ILE A 272 28.50 25.39 79.88
C ILE A 272 28.76 23.89 79.72
N SER A 273 29.41 23.23 80.68
CA SER A 273 29.72 21.78 80.59
C SER A 273 28.49 20.88 80.45
N ARG A 274 27.33 21.29 81.00
CA ARG A 274 26.07 20.52 80.88
C ARG A 274 25.33 20.78 79.58
N ARG A 275 25.31 22.03 79.11
CA ARG A 275 24.51 22.44 77.94
C ARG A 275 25.24 22.24 76.61
N LEU A 276 26.55 22.45 76.61
CA LEU A 276 27.33 22.45 75.39
C LEU A 276 27.24 21.13 74.61
N PRO A 277 27.35 19.93 75.22
CA PRO A 277 27.18 18.69 74.46
C PRO A 277 25.81 18.54 73.80
N ILE A 278 24.76 19.09 74.40
CA ILE A 278 23.39 19.06 73.86
C ILE A 278 23.29 20.01 72.67
N GLU A 279 23.76 21.26 72.83
CA GLU A 279 23.75 22.28 71.77
C GLU A 279 24.60 21.85 70.57
N VAL A 280 25.79 21.29 70.81
CA VAL A 280 26.67 20.75 69.76
C VAL A 280 26.02 19.57 69.04
N THR A 281 25.40 18.62 69.76
CA THR A 281 24.70 17.52 69.10
C THR A 281 23.53 18.02 68.24
N GLN A 282 22.67 18.90 68.76
CA GLN A 282 21.55 19.45 67.97
C GLN A 282 22.01 20.21 66.73
N GLN A 283 23.08 20.99 66.85
CA GLN A 283 23.63 21.75 65.74
C GLN A 283 24.29 20.85 64.69
N LEU A 284 25.08 19.86 65.11
CA LEU A 284 25.70 18.90 64.19
C LEU A 284 24.68 17.96 63.55
N ASP A 285 23.59 17.59 64.25
CA ASP A 285 22.48 16.81 63.67
C ASP A 285 21.81 17.57 62.53
N ALA A 286 21.47 18.86 62.75
CA ALA A 286 20.87 19.70 61.71
C ALA A 286 21.79 19.83 60.48
N LEU A 287 23.06 20.14 60.71
CA LEU A 287 24.05 20.26 59.65
C LEU A 287 24.33 18.92 58.93
N TYR A 288 24.26 17.80 59.66
CA TYR A 288 24.35 16.48 59.04
C TYR A 288 23.17 16.22 58.12
N GLU A 289 21.93 16.50 58.53
CA GLU A 289 20.78 16.31 57.64
C GLU A 289 20.84 17.20 56.40
N ASP A 290 21.34 18.43 56.53
CA ASP A 290 21.45 19.38 55.42
C ASP A 290 22.60 19.06 54.45
N HIS A 291 23.68 18.41 54.92
CA HIS A 291 24.90 18.20 54.14
C HIS A 291 25.39 16.74 54.06
N LYS A 292 24.62 15.73 54.52
CA LYS A 292 25.03 14.30 54.54
C LYS A 292 25.44 13.74 53.19
N ASP A 293 24.93 14.31 52.09
CA ASP A 293 25.20 13.86 50.74
C ASP A 293 26.51 14.43 50.15
N ASN A 294 27.13 15.40 50.82
CA ASN A 294 28.41 16.00 50.43
C ASN A 294 29.36 16.11 51.64
N PRO A 295 30.25 15.11 51.84
CA PRO A 295 31.14 15.08 53.01
C PRO A 295 32.13 16.26 53.10
N ALA A 296 32.46 16.91 51.98
CA ALA A 296 33.32 18.08 51.97
C ALA A 296 32.60 19.34 52.46
N GLU A 297 31.35 19.56 52.02
CA GLU A 297 30.51 20.65 52.52
C GLU A 297 30.11 20.44 53.98
N LEU A 298 29.80 19.20 54.37
CA LEU A 298 29.54 18.84 55.76
C LEU A 298 30.72 19.18 56.68
N ALA A 299 31.94 18.84 56.27
CA ALA A 299 33.15 19.16 57.02
C ALA A 299 33.34 20.68 57.18
N ALA A 300 33.10 21.45 56.11
CA ALA A 300 33.19 22.92 56.15
C ALA A 300 32.11 23.55 57.04
N ALA A 301 30.87 23.06 56.98
CA ALA A 301 29.77 23.50 57.83
C ALA A 301 30.05 23.20 59.32
N PHE A 302 30.64 22.04 59.61
CA PHE A 302 31.10 21.70 60.96
C PHE A 302 32.24 22.61 61.45
N ASP A 303 33.19 22.96 60.58
CA ASP A 303 34.26 23.92 60.91
C ASP A 303 33.69 25.29 61.27
N GLU A 304 32.70 25.78 60.52
CA GLU A 304 32.04 27.07 60.79
C GLU A 304 31.24 27.03 62.11
N ALA A 305 30.51 25.94 62.35
CA ALA A 305 29.77 25.73 63.59
C ALA A 305 30.69 25.68 64.81
N GLU A 306 31.79 24.92 64.73
CA GLU A 306 32.80 24.83 65.78
C GLU A 306 33.40 26.22 66.06
N ASN A 307 33.83 26.96 65.04
CA ASN A 307 34.41 28.30 65.20
C ASN A 307 33.41 29.28 65.84
N THR A 308 32.14 29.23 65.44
CA THR A 308 31.08 30.08 65.99
C THR A 308 30.84 29.80 67.48
N VAL A 309 30.74 28.52 67.85
CA VAL A 309 30.51 28.11 69.23
C VAL A 309 31.74 28.38 70.10
N LEU A 310 32.96 28.12 69.60
CA LEU A 310 34.20 28.48 70.30
C LEU A 310 34.33 29.99 70.51
N GLY A 311 33.95 30.81 69.53
CA GLY A 311 33.91 32.26 69.66
C GLY A 311 32.94 32.74 70.75
N ARG A 312 31.73 32.16 70.80
CA ARG A 312 30.73 32.46 71.84
C ARG A 312 31.21 32.04 73.22
N ILE A 313 31.79 30.85 73.35
CA ILE A 313 32.35 30.35 74.62
C ILE A 313 33.49 31.24 75.09
N GLY A 314 34.42 31.60 74.19
CA GLY A 314 35.53 32.51 74.51
C GLY A 314 35.04 33.87 75.03
N GLN A 315 34.00 34.44 74.43
CA GLN A 315 33.36 35.66 74.92
C GLN A 315 32.72 35.49 76.31
N LEU A 316 31.96 34.40 76.50
CA LEU A 316 31.27 34.11 77.77
C LEU A 316 32.24 33.86 78.91
N THR A 317 33.28 33.03 78.70
CA THR A 317 34.23 32.62 79.74
C THR A 317 35.43 33.55 79.85
N GLY A 318 35.59 34.53 78.95
CA GLY A 318 36.77 35.39 78.92
C GLY A 318 38.04 34.66 78.48
N ASN A 319 37.89 33.76 77.52
CA ASN A 319 38.93 32.90 76.97
C ASN A 319 39.57 31.95 78.00
N ASP A 320 38.75 31.41 78.92
CA ASP A 320 39.17 30.36 79.84
C ASP A 320 39.67 29.12 79.06
N PRO A 321 40.95 28.70 79.24
CA PRO A 321 41.54 27.60 78.48
C PRO A 321 40.83 26.26 78.65
N GLU A 322 40.34 25.95 79.86
CA GLU A 322 39.68 24.67 80.15
C GLU A 322 38.33 24.56 79.43
N SER A 323 37.54 25.63 79.45
CA SER A 323 36.24 25.68 78.75
C SER A 323 36.39 25.59 77.23
N ILE A 324 37.43 26.21 76.65
CA ILE A 324 37.74 26.11 75.22
C ILE A 324 38.20 24.67 74.87
N ALA A 325 39.03 24.05 75.70
CA ALA A 325 39.49 22.68 75.48
C ALA A 325 38.33 21.67 75.54
N PHE A 326 37.44 21.81 76.52
CA PHE A 326 36.24 20.97 76.64
C PHE A 326 35.32 21.10 75.42
N ALA A 327 35.15 22.32 74.91
CA ALA A 327 34.35 22.57 73.71
C ALA A 327 34.93 21.89 72.46
N LYS A 328 36.24 22.04 72.22
CA LYS A 328 36.95 21.37 71.12
C LYS A 328 36.83 19.85 71.21
N GLU A 329 37.02 19.28 72.40
CA GLU A 329 36.89 17.83 72.61
C GLU A 329 35.46 17.35 72.34
N THR A 330 34.45 18.13 72.73
CA THR A 330 33.04 17.83 72.49
C THR A 330 32.71 17.80 70.99
N PHE A 331 33.17 18.80 70.22
CA PHE A 331 33.02 18.83 68.77
C PHE A 331 33.75 17.67 68.10
N ALA A 332 35.03 17.46 68.41
CA ALA A 332 35.85 16.41 67.79
C ALA A 332 35.23 15.01 67.96
N LYS A 333 34.72 14.68 69.15
CA LYS A 333 34.07 13.38 69.40
C LYS A 333 32.78 13.20 68.62
N LYS A 334 31.97 14.25 68.50
CA LYS A 334 30.66 14.18 67.84
C LYS A 334 30.80 14.19 66.31
N ARG A 335 31.60 15.11 65.77
CA ARG A 335 31.89 15.26 64.34
C ARG A 335 32.39 13.97 63.68
N PHE A 336 33.32 13.27 64.32
CA PHE A 336 33.92 12.05 63.77
C PHE A 336 32.88 10.96 63.40
N GLY A 337 31.81 10.82 64.20
CA GLY A 337 30.74 9.86 63.92
C GLY A 337 29.96 10.21 62.65
N TYR A 338 29.59 11.48 62.48
CA TYR A 338 28.84 11.95 61.31
C TYR A 338 29.67 11.92 60.03
N GLU A 339 30.93 12.39 60.08
CA GLU A 339 31.82 12.37 58.90
C GLU A 339 32.09 10.94 58.42
N LYS A 340 32.27 9.99 59.35
CA LYS A 340 32.44 8.57 58.99
C LYS A 340 31.18 8.01 58.32
N SER A 341 29.99 8.33 58.84
CA SER A 341 28.72 7.88 58.26
C SER A 341 28.46 8.51 56.90
N ALA A 342 28.75 9.81 56.73
CA ALA A 342 28.61 10.53 55.46
C ALA A 342 29.51 9.93 54.37
N ARG A 343 30.79 9.65 54.68
CA ARG A 343 31.72 8.98 53.76
C ARG A 343 31.27 7.55 53.39
N ALA A 344 30.78 6.78 54.35
CA ALA A 344 30.26 5.44 54.07
C ALA A 344 29.01 5.47 53.17
N ALA A 345 28.16 6.47 53.32
CA ALA A 345 26.99 6.69 52.47
C ALA A 345 27.38 7.20 51.07
N GLU A 346 28.40 8.04 50.95
CA GLU A 346 29.00 8.43 49.67
C GLU A 346 29.58 7.22 48.93
N ASP A 347 30.40 6.41 49.60
CA ASP A 347 30.95 5.18 49.02
C ASP A 347 29.87 4.21 48.55
N ALA A 348 28.73 4.13 49.25
CA ALA A 348 27.59 3.30 48.85
C ALA A 348 26.91 3.87 47.59
N ARG A 349 26.65 5.19 47.55
CA ARG A 349 26.10 5.86 46.36
C ARG A 349 26.97 5.72 45.13
N ILE A 350 28.30 5.81 45.29
CA ILE A 350 29.25 5.61 44.20
C ILE A 350 29.13 4.18 43.65
N ARG A 351 29.11 3.16 44.52
CA ARG A 351 28.92 1.76 44.09
C ARG A 351 27.57 1.51 43.43
N ASP A 352 26.49 2.12 43.93
CA ASP A 352 25.17 2.01 43.32
C ASP A 352 25.13 2.68 41.93
N GLY A 353 25.81 3.82 41.77
CA GLY A 353 26.01 4.50 40.49
C GLY A 353 26.82 3.66 39.50
N GLU A 354 27.98 3.15 39.93
CA GLU A 354 28.82 2.24 39.12
C GLU A 354 28.06 0.98 38.70
N ARG A 355 27.16 0.47 39.56
CA ARG A 355 26.31 -0.67 39.24
C ARG A 355 25.24 -0.32 38.19
N ALA A 356 24.59 0.84 38.31
CA ALA A 356 23.61 1.28 37.31
C ALA A 356 24.27 1.48 35.93
N ASP A 357 25.47 2.07 35.90
CA ASP A 357 26.26 2.25 34.68
C ASP A 357 26.66 0.89 34.07
N TYR A 358 27.04 -0.08 34.90
CA TYR A 358 27.30 -1.46 34.46
C TYR A 358 26.06 -2.10 33.84
N ASP A 359 24.90 -2.05 34.51
CA ASP A 359 23.67 -2.70 34.03
C ASP A 359 23.24 -2.10 32.68
N GLN A 360 23.39 -0.78 32.50
CA GLN A 360 23.14 -0.10 31.22
C GLN A 360 24.14 -0.54 30.14
N THR A 361 25.44 -0.62 30.47
CA THR A 361 26.48 -1.06 29.55
C THR A 361 26.22 -2.48 29.05
N ILE A 362 25.82 -3.41 29.92
CA ILE A 362 25.48 -4.79 29.53
C ILE A 362 24.20 -4.85 28.69
N SER A 363 23.23 -3.98 28.96
CA SER A 363 22.03 -3.86 28.13
C SER A 363 22.37 -3.42 26.69
N ASP A 364 23.19 -2.37 26.56
CA ASP A 364 23.62 -1.84 25.26
C ASP A 364 24.51 -2.83 24.51
N ALA A 365 25.41 -3.51 25.24
CA ALA A 365 26.22 -4.60 24.72
C ALA A 365 25.37 -5.69 24.09
N ARG A 366 24.32 -6.17 24.79
CA ARG A 366 23.40 -7.19 24.26
C ARG A 366 22.71 -6.71 22.99
N ASN A 367 22.20 -5.48 22.95
CA ASN A 367 21.55 -4.92 21.77
C ASN A 367 22.52 -4.80 20.58
N SER A 368 23.76 -4.42 20.83
CA SER A 368 24.82 -4.36 19.81
C SER A 368 25.15 -5.76 19.28
N LEU A 369 25.41 -6.71 20.19
CA LEU A 369 25.73 -8.09 19.86
C LEU A 369 24.59 -8.79 19.12
N GLN A 370 23.34 -8.52 19.47
CA GLN A 370 22.18 -9.07 18.74
C GLN A 370 22.19 -8.63 17.27
N LYS A 371 22.45 -7.35 17.00
CA LYS A 371 22.49 -6.81 15.63
C LYS A 371 23.69 -7.37 14.85
N GLN A 372 24.85 -7.46 15.50
CA GLN A 372 26.04 -8.06 14.88
C GLN A 372 25.82 -9.55 14.60
N ALA A 373 25.23 -10.27 15.54
CA ALA A 373 24.86 -11.68 15.40
C ALA A 373 23.86 -11.92 14.27
N TYR A 374 22.83 -11.07 14.17
CA TYR A 374 21.87 -11.13 13.08
C TYR A 374 22.54 -10.94 11.71
N ARG A 375 23.42 -9.93 11.58
CA ARG A 375 24.14 -9.69 10.32
C ARG A 375 25.14 -10.80 10.00
N ALA A 376 25.81 -11.32 11.02
CA ALA A 376 26.76 -12.41 10.85
C ALA A 376 26.06 -13.72 10.48
N ALA A 377 24.84 -13.98 10.95
CA ALA A 377 24.06 -15.16 10.58
C ALA A 377 24.91 -16.45 10.55
N ASN A 378 25.03 -17.09 9.38
CA ASN A 378 25.89 -18.24 9.10
C ASN A 378 27.23 -17.88 8.42
N ASP A 379 27.52 -16.59 8.20
CA ASP A 379 28.75 -16.10 7.59
C ASP A 379 29.95 -16.29 8.53
N GLU A 380 31.03 -16.89 7.98
CA GLU A 380 32.23 -17.23 8.73
C GLU A 380 33.11 -16.01 9.03
N GLU A 381 33.29 -15.10 8.07
CA GLU A 381 34.13 -13.90 8.18
C GLU A 381 33.49 -12.86 9.11
N ALA A 382 32.19 -12.61 8.95
CA ALA A 382 31.43 -11.77 9.88
C ALA A 382 31.38 -12.38 11.30
N GLY A 383 31.43 -13.71 11.39
CA GLY A 383 31.53 -14.46 12.64
C GLY A 383 32.83 -14.20 13.42
N GLU A 384 33.94 -13.91 12.73
CA GLU A 384 35.21 -13.57 13.39
C GLU A 384 35.14 -12.21 14.08
N SER A 385 34.60 -11.20 13.39
CA SER A 385 34.40 -9.85 13.95
C SER A 385 33.44 -9.89 15.14
N LEU A 386 32.36 -10.68 15.05
CA LEU A 386 31.43 -10.90 16.15
C LEU A 386 32.11 -11.56 17.35
N SER A 387 33.02 -12.52 17.12
CA SER A 387 33.75 -13.21 18.20
C SER A 387 34.64 -12.26 19.01
N VAL A 388 35.24 -11.25 18.37
CA VAL A 388 36.01 -10.21 19.07
C VAL A 388 35.09 -9.42 20.01
N SER A 389 33.96 -8.94 19.50
CA SER A 389 32.97 -8.19 20.29
C SER A 389 32.43 -9.00 21.47
N ILE A 390 32.20 -10.31 21.30
CA ILE A 390 31.75 -11.19 22.40
C ILE A 390 32.81 -11.24 23.50
N ASN A 391 34.09 -11.44 23.14
CA ASN A 391 35.17 -11.53 24.11
C ASN A 391 35.38 -10.23 24.88
N GLU A 392 35.27 -9.08 24.22
CA GLU A 392 35.37 -7.77 24.88
C GLU A 392 34.27 -7.59 25.94
N ASN A 393 33.04 -7.98 25.62
CA ASN A 393 31.93 -7.87 26.56
C ASN A 393 32.04 -8.86 27.72
N LEU A 394 32.50 -10.08 27.47
CA LEU A 394 32.76 -11.05 28.55
C LEU A 394 33.90 -10.57 29.47
N ALA A 395 34.95 -9.96 28.92
CA ALA A 395 36.04 -9.36 29.70
C ALA A 395 35.56 -8.15 30.55
N SER A 396 34.61 -7.36 30.04
CA SER A 396 33.99 -6.27 30.80
C SER A 396 33.19 -6.79 32.00
N ILE A 397 32.51 -7.94 31.88
CA ILE A 397 31.80 -8.59 32.99
C ILE A 397 32.79 -9.01 34.09
N GLU A 398 33.93 -9.60 33.72
CA GLU A 398 34.96 -9.97 34.71
C GLU A 398 35.57 -8.76 35.41
N SER A 399 35.85 -7.70 34.65
CA SER A 399 36.42 -6.48 35.23
C SER A 399 35.50 -5.87 36.30
N ALA A 400 34.18 -5.90 36.07
CA ALA A 400 33.18 -5.48 37.04
C ALA A 400 33.08 -6.42 38.26
N LEU A 401 33.24 -7.73 38.06
CA LEU A 401 33.26 -8.73 39.13
C LEU A 401 34.49 -8.53 40.03
N ASP A 402 35.67 -8.36 39.44
CA ASP A 402 36.93 -8.16 40.16
C ASP A 402 36.97 -6.81 40.90
N ALA A 403 36.35 -5.77 40.32
CA ALA A 403 36.16 -4.48 40.98
C ALA A 403 35.12 -4.51 42.12
N GLY A 404 34.37 -5.60 42.26
CA GLY A 404 33.32 -5.75 43.27
C GLY A 404 32.03 -4.98 42.99
N VAL A 405 31.85 -4.51 41.75
CA VAL A 405 30.63 -3.82 41.29
C VAL A 405 29.46 -4.79 41.17
N ILE A 406 29.73 -6.06 40.84
CA ILE A 406 28.73 -7.14 40.72
C ILE A 406 29.10 -8.39 41.52
N SER A 407 28.11 -9.23 41.80
CA SER A 407 28.32 -10.55 42.43
C SER A 407 28.60 -11.65 41.41
N ALA A 408 29.15 -12.78 41.87
CA ALA A 408 29.41 -13.94 41.01
C ALA A 408 28.14 -14.48 40.32
N ASP A 409 26.99 -14.47 41.00
CA ASP A 409 25.71 -14.91 40.43
C ASP A 409 25.21 -13.99 39.32
N VAL A 410 25.44 -12.68 39.45
CA VAL A 410 25.12 -11.69 38.42
C VAL A 410 26.03 -11.90 37.21
N ALA A 411 27.34 -12.03 37.42
CA ALA A 411 28.29 -12.30 36.34
C ALA A 411 27.92 -13.59 35.57
N LEU A 412 27.58 -14.68 36.26
CA LEU A 412 27.13 -15.93 35.61
C LEU A 412 25.87 -15.75 34.76
N ARG A 413 24.90 -14.99 35.26
CA ARG A 413 23.65 -14.69 34.55
C ARG A 413 23.91 -13.86 33.29
N ASP A 414 24.72 -12.81 33.40
CA ASP A 414 24.98 -11.89 32.29
C ASP A 414 25.80 -12.57 31.18
N ARG A 415 26.79 -13.41 31.54
CA ARG A 415 27.48 -14.28 30.57
C ARG A 415 26.50 -15.17 29.79
N LYS A 416 25.53 -15.78 30.48
CA LYS A 416 24.50 -16.60 29.81
C LYS A 416 23.65 -15.75 28.88
N HIS A 417 23.19 -14.58 29.32
CA HIS A 417 22.37 -13.70 28.50
C HIS A 417 23.08 -13.19 27.25
N ILE A 418 24.38 -12.88 27.34
CA ILE A 418 25.20 -12.52 26.18
C ILE A 418 25.21 -13.67 25.16
N ASN A 419 25.49 -14.90 25.62
CA ASN A 419 25.52 -16.07 24.75
C ASN A 419 24.15 -16.37 24.12
N ASP A 420 23.06 -16.35 24.91
CA ASP A 420 21.70 -16.54 24.39
C ASP A 420 21.36 -15.47 23.32
N THR A 421 21.69 -14.20 23.59
CA THR A 421 21.41 -13.08 22.68
C THR A 421 22.11 -13.25 21.34
N VAL A 422 23.39 -13.67 21.37
CA VAL A 422 24.16 -13.95 20.17
C VAL A 422 23.56 -15.14 19.42
N THR A 423 23.30 -16.26 20.10
CA THR A 423 22.73 -17.46 19.46
C THR A 423 21.38 -17.16 18.79
N LEU A 424 20.48 -16.46 19.50
CA LEU A 424 19.16 -16.08 18.97
C LEU A 424 19.29 -15.12 17.78
N GLY A 425 20.17 -14.11 17.87
CA GLY A 425 20.43 -13.19 16.76
C GLY A 425 20.92 -13.91 15.51
N ARG A 426 21.84 -14.87 15.65
CA ARG A 426 22.35 -15.66 14.50
C ARG A 426 21.31 -16.59 13.90
N LEU A 427 20.43 -17.17 14.73
CA LEU A 427 19.32 -18.00 14.26
C LEU A 427 18.34 -17.15 13.44
N ASP A 428 17.98 -15.97 13.93
CA ASP A 428 17.09 -15.02 13.24
C ASP A 428 17.70 -14.61 11.89
N GLY A 429 18.97 -14.16 11.91
CA GLY A 429 19.68 -13.75 10.70
C GLY A 429 19.80 -14.86 9.65
N THR A 430 20.11 -16.09 10.10
CA THR A 430 20.18 -17.25 9.20
C THR A 430 18.81 -17.56 8.60
N PHE A 431 17.73 -17.56 9.39
CA PHE A 431 16.38 -17.82 8.91
C PHE A 431 15.92 -16.79 7.88
N ASP A 432 16.17 -15.50 8.16
CA ASP A 432 15.76 -14.41 7.27
C ASP A 432 16.59 -14.35 5.98
N ALA A 433 17.83 -14.85 6.00
CA ALA A 433 18.67 -14.98 4.81
C ALA A 433 18.28 -16.15 3.89
N LEU A 434 17.39 -17.06 4.31
CA LEU A 434 16.94 -18.17 3.46
C LEU A 434 16.07 -17.67 2.30
N PRO A 435 16.29 -18.17 1.08
CA PRO A 435 15.73 -17.57 -0.14
C PRO A 435 14.24 -17.85 -0.34
N ASP A 436 13.74 -18.99 0.14
CA ASP A 436 12.39 -19.47 -0.16
C ASP A 436 11.69 -20.07 1.07
N ILE A 437 10.36 -20.23 0.94
CA ILE A 437 9.49 -20.72 2.00
C ILE A 437 9.86 -22.14 2.43
N ASP A 438 10.27 -23.01 1.52
CA ASP A 438 10.53 -24.41 1.82
C ASP A 438 11.87 -24.58 2.53
N SER A 439 12.91 -23.87 2.08
CA SER A 439 14.17 -23.71 2.83
C SER A 439 13.91 -23.22 4.25
N LYS A 440 13.01 -22.26 4.44
CA LYS A 440 12.59 -21.76 5.76
C LYS A 440 11.88 -22.82 6.60
N LYS A 441 10.99 -23.63 6.02
CA LYS A 441 10.33 -24.76 6.73
C LYS A 441 11.35 -25.80 7.18
N GLU A 442 12.25 -26.21 6.29
CA GLU A 442 13.30 -27.19 6.57
C GLU A 442 14.28 -26.70 7.65
N PHE A 443 14.56 -25.39 7.69
CA PHE A 443 15.35 -24.78 8.76
C PHE A 443 14.64 -24.87 10.12
N VAL A 444 13.34 -24.57 10.17
CA VAL A 444 12.54 -24.68 11.41
C VAL A 444 12.50 -26.13 11.92
N GLU A 445 12.32 -27.10 11.01
CA GLU A 445 12.34 -28.51 11.36
C GLU A 445 13.73 -28.96 11.85
N GLY A 446 14.78 -28.58 11.13
CA GLY A 446 16.16 -28.87 11.51
C GLY A 446 16.58 -28.24 12.84
N LEU A 447 16.06 -27.05 13.19
CA LEU A 447 16.32 -26.40 14.48
C LEU A 447 15.85 -27.25 15.66
N LYS A 448 14.66 -27.84 15.55
CA LYS A 448 14.07 -28.72 16.57
C LYS A 448 14.88 -30.01 16.73
N GLU A 449 15.31 -30.58 15.60
CA GLU A 449 16.18 -31.76 15.57
C GLU A 449 17.54 -31.47 16.24
N SER A 450 18.19 -30.39 15.85
CA SER A 450 19.47 -29.95 16.42
C SER A 450 19.39 -29.71 17.93
N TRP A 451 18.30 -29.13 18.43
CA TRP A 451 18.10 -28.96 19.88
C TRP A 451 17.91 -30.31 20.59
N THR A 452 17.11 -31.21 20.01
CA THR A 452 16.86 -32.54 20.57
C THR A 452 18.13 -33.39 20.64
N ASN A 453 19.01 -33.25 19.66
CA ASN A 453 20.29 -33.94 19.59
C ASN A 453 21.39 -33.29 20.46
N GLY A 454 21.11 -32.14 21.08
CA GLY A 454 22.05 -31.45 21.95
C GLY A 454 23.19 -30.75 21.21
N ASP A 455 22.96 -30.27 19.98
CA ASP A 455 23.96 -29.55 19.19
C ASP A 455 24.50 -28.34 19.96
N GLU A 456 25.82 -28.11 19.90
CA GLU A 456 26.50 -27.12 20.75
C GLU A 456 25.96 -25.70 20.64
N LEU A 457 25.44 -25.33 19.47
CA LEU A 457 24.84 -24.04 19.19
C LEU A 457 23.56 -23.79 20.00
N VAL A 458 22.70 -24.79 20.11
CA VAL A 458 21.33 -24.65 20.63
C VAL A 458 21.10 -25.36 21.95
N LYS A 459 22.02 -26.22 22.39
CA LYS A 459 21.93 -26.93 23.69
C LYS A 459 21.79 -26.01 24.91
N GLY A 460 22.22 -24.75 24.80
CA GLY A 460 22.10 -23.74 25.85
C GLY A 460 20.73 -23.05 25.93
N LEU A 461 19.87 -23.24 24.91
CA LEU A 461 18.54 -22.65 24.84
C LEU A 461 17.52 -23.51 25.61
N SER A 462 16.61 -22.85 26.31
CA SER A 462 15.48 -23.50 26.96
C SER A 462 14.44 -24.01 25.95
N LEU A 463 13.64 -24.99 26.35
CA LEU A 463 12.52 -25.47 25.54
C LEU A 463 11.56 -24.34 25.15
N GLU A 464 11.29 -23.40 26.05
CA GLU A 464 10.44 -22.24 25.80
C GLU A 464 11.02 -21.30 24.74
N GLN A 465 12.34 -21.08 24.76
CA GLN A 465 13.04 -20.29 23.73
C GLN A 465 12.90 -20.94 22.35
N ILE A 466 13.09 -22.26 22.25
CA ILE A 466 12.93 -22.99 20.99
C ILE A 466 11.50 -22.94 20.47
N GLN A 467 10.51 -23.18 21.33
CA GLN A 467 9.09 -23.11 20.93
C GLN A 467 8.68 -21.70 20.50
N THR A 468 9.27 -20.66 21.12
CA THR A 468 9.01 -19.27 20.73
C THR A 468 9.61 -18.96 19.35
N LEU A 469 10.81 -19.44 19.06
CA LEU A 469 11.40 -19.36 17.73
C LEU A 469 10.57 -20.10 16.68
N GLU A 470 10.12 -21.32 16.98
CA GLU A 470 9.29 -22.12 16.07
C GLU A 470 8.01 -21.37 15.70
N ARG A 471 7.29 -20.81 16.69
CA ARG A 471 6.08 -19.99 16.44
C ARG A 471 6.39 -18.74 15.62
N LYS A 472 7.47 -18.02 15.95
CA LYS A 472 7.90 -16.82 15.24
C LYS A 472 8.14 -17.13 13.76
N TYR A 473 8.91 -18.17 13.48
CA TYR A 473 9.28 -18.56 12.12
C TYR A 473 8.10 -19.14 11.33
N GLN A 474 7.24 -19.95 11.96
CA GLN A 474 5.99 -20.43 11.33
C GLN A 474 5.04 -19.26 10.97
N GLY A 475 4.97 -18.24 11.83
CA GLY A 475 4.21 -17.02 11.55
C GLY A 475 4.74 -16.27 10.32
N ALA A 476 6.06 -16.08 10.23
CA ALA A 476 6.71 -15.45 9.08
C ALA A 476 6.47 -16.24 7.78
N ILE A 477 6.63 -17.58 7.82
CA ILE A 477 6.33 -18.48 6.70
C ILE A 477 4.87 -18.34 6.24
N SER A 478 3.92 -18.33 7.18
CA SER A 478 2.49 -18.19 6.84
C SER A 478 2.19 -16.84 6.18
N SER A 479 2.81 -15.75 6.66
CA SER A 479 2.64 -14.42 6.08
C SER A 479 3.20 -14.35 4.66
N GLN A 480 4.42 -14.87 4.44
CA GLN A 480 5.04 -14.90 3.13
C GLN A 480 4.21 -15.74 2.14
N ASN A 481 3.75 -16.93 2.55
CA ASN A 481 2.91 -17.79 1.71
C ASN A 481 1.59 -17.11 1.27
N LYS A 482 0.97 -16.35 2.18
CA LYS A 482 -0.24 -15.58 1.86
C LYS A 482 0.04 -14.49 0.83
N ALA A 483 1.18 -13.80 0.93
CA ALA A 483 1.57 -12.76 -0.01
C ALA A 483 1.85 -13.33 -1.42
N GLU A 484 2.57 -14.46 -1.50
CA GLU A 484 2.85 -15.16 -2.77
C GLU A 484 1.55 -15.67 -3.41
N THR A 485 0.65 -16.28 -2.63
CA THR A 485 -0.66 -16.74 -3.11
C THR A 485 -1.55 -15.60 -3.62
N ALA A 486 -1.55 -14.44 -2.94
CA ALA A 486 -2.34 -13.28 -3.37
C ALA A 486 -1.84 -12.70 -4.70
N THR A 487 -0.52 -12.67 -4.88
CA THR A 487 0.12 -12.20 -6.12
C THR A 487 -0.20 -13.12 -7.30
N ALA A 488 -0.11 -14.44 -7.10
CA ALA A 488 -0.48 -15.44 -8.12
C ALA A 488 -1.94 -15.31 -8.56
N LYS A 489 -2.88 -15.18 -7.60
CA LYS A 489 -4.30 -14.99 -7.92
C LYS A 489 -4.58 -13.71 -8.71
N LEU A 490 -3.87 -12.63 -8.42
CA LEU A 490 -3.99 -11.38 -9.17
C LEU A 490 -3.49 -11.55 -10.62
N GLN A 491 -2.38 -12.26 -10.82
CA GLN A 491 -1.87 -12.57 -12.16
C GLN A 491 -2.85 -13.44 -12.95
N GLU A 492 -3.44 -14.48 -12.34
CA GLU A 492 -4.48 -15.29 -12.98
C GLU A 492 -5.69 -14.45 -13.42
N GLN A 493 -6.19 -13.55 -12.56
CA GLN A 493 -7.32 -12.69 -12.90
C GLN A 493 -6.99 -11.73 -14.05
N LYS A 494 -5.79 -11.13 -14.06
CA LYS A 494 -5.34 -10.27 -15.15
C LYS A 494 -5.25 -11.04 -16.47
N MET A 495 -4.65 -12.24 -16.45
CA MET A 495 -4.53 -13.08 -17.64
C MET A 495 -5.89 -13.48 -18.21
N ARG A 496 -6.87 -13.80 -17.35
CA ARG A 496 -8.26 -14.07 -17.79
C ARG A 496 -8.92 -12.85 -18.45
N GLY A 497 -8.62 -11.64 -17.96
CA GLY A 497 -9.04 -10.39 -18.59
C GLY A 497 -8.46 -10.24 -19.99
N TRP A 498 -7.15 -10.38 -20.13
CA TRP A 498 -6.45 -10.28 -21.43
C TRP A 498 -6.94 -11.29 -22.45
N VAL A 499 -7.15 -12.55 -22.05
CA VAL A 499 -7.71 -13.60 -22.91
C VAL A 499 -9.09 -13.18 -23.46
N LYS A 500 -9.94 -12.60 -22.62
CA LYS A 500 -11.27 -12.16 -23.05
C LYS A 500 -11.18 -11.00 -24.05
N ASP A 501 -10.32 -10.03 -23.76
CA ASP A 501 -10.13 -8.83 -24.58
C ASP A 501 -9.46 -9.19 -25.93
N ASP A 502 -8.55 -10.17 -25.94
CA ASP A 502 -7.95 -10.75 -27.15
C ASP A 502 -8.99 -11.37 -28.08
N LEU A 503 -9.86 -12.24 -27.55
CA LEU A 503 -10.93 -12.84 -28.34
C LEU A 503 -11.91 -11.78 -28.89
N ALA A 504 -12.21 -10.75 -28.11
CA ALA A 504 -13.04 -9.63 -28.56
C ALA A 504 -12.36 -8.80 -29.67
N SER A 505 -11.05 -8.53 -29.53
CA SER A 505 -10.24 -7.85 -30.55
C SER A 505 -10.30 -8.62 -31.85
N ILE A 506 -9.96 -9.91 -31.85
CA ILE A 506 -9.94 -10.75 -33.05
C ILE A 506 -11.30 -10.76 -33.74
N ARG A 507 -12.39 -10.85 -32.97
CA ARG A 507 -13.74 -10.82 -33.52
C ARG A 507 -14.04 -9.50 -34.25
N SER A 508 -13.51 -8.39 -33.76
CA SER A 508 -13.78 -7.04 -34.29
C SER A 508 -12.83 -6.58 -35.39
N THR A 509 -11.55 -6.97 -35.32
CA THR A 509 -10.49 -6.46 -36.20
C THR A 509 -9.78 -7.55 -36.99
N GLY A 510 -9.99 -8.82 -36.66
CA GLY A 510 -9.21 -9.95 -37.16
C GLY A 510 -7.83 -10.09 -36.51
N ILE A 511 -7.44 -9.18 -35.61
CA ILE A 511 -6.11 -9.11 -34.99
C ILE A 511 -6.21 -9.33 -33.48
N GLY A 512 -5.25 -10.07 -32.92
CA GLY A 512 -5.11 -10.32 -31.49
C GLY A 512 -4.87 -9.05 -30.67
N LEU A 513 -5.09 -9.14 -29.36
CA LEU A 513 -4.70 -8.08 -28.44
C LEU A 513 -3.17 -7.98 -28.39
N SER A 514 -2.67 -6.74 -28.48
CA SER A 514 -1.27 -6.41 -28.23
C SER A 514 -1.11 -5.80 -26.85
N ILE A 515 -0.13 -6.30 -26.08
CA ILE A 515 0.26 -5.84 -24.76
C ILE A 515 1.73 -5.47 -24.85
N ASP A 516 2.07 -4.22 -24.56
CA ASP A 516 3.44 -3.69 -24.67
C ASP A 516 4.08 -3.95 -26.05
N ASP A 517 3.30 -3.76 -27.12
CA ASP A 517 3.68 -4.02 -28.53
C ASP A 517 3.94 -5.50 -28.87
N GLU A 518 3.63 -6.45 -27.97
CA GLU A 518 3.72 -7.89 -28.21
C GLU A 518 2.33 -8.55 -28.21
N GLU A 519 2.12 -9.55 -29.08
CA GLU A 519 0.88 -10.33 -29.03
C GLU A 519 0.86 -11.25 -27.81
N LEU A 520 -0.34 -11.47 -27.26
CA LEU A 520 -0.55 -12.48 -26.23
C LEU A 520 -0.17 -13.87 -26.78
N THR A 521 0.73 -14.58 -26.07
CA THR A 521 1.28 -15.87 -26.53
C THR A 521 0.71 -17.07 -25.77
N PHE A 522 0.76 -18.24 -26.42
CA PHE A 522 0.36 -19.51 -25.81
C PHE A 522 1.16 -19.83 -24.54
N ASP A 523 2.47 -19.59 -24.53
CA ASP A 523 3.30 -19.89 -23.37
C ASP A 523 3.01 -18.99 -22.17
N GLN A 524 2.66 -17.71 -22.40
CA GLN A 524 2.21 -16.81 -21.34
C GLN A 524 0.89 -17.28 -20.72
N VAL A 525 -0.10 -17.63 -21.55
CA VAL A 525 -1.40 -18.13 -21.06
C VAL A 525 -1.23 -19.48 -20.36
N LYS A 526 -0.44 -20.39 -20.94
CA LYS A 526 -0.14 -21.71 -20.36
C LYS A 526 0.57 -21.58 -19.01
N GLY A 527 1.56 -20.68 -18.91
CA GLY A 527 2.33 -20.47 -17.69
C GLY A 527 1.51 -19.96 -16.51
N VAL A 528 0.39 -19.26 -16.77
CA VAL A 528 -0.45 -18.67 -15.72
C VAL A 528 -1.76 -19.45 -15.50
N LEU A 529 -2.42 -19.93 -16.56
CA LEU A 529 -3.76 -20.53 -16.50
C LEU A 529 -3.78 -22.04 -16.81
N GLY A 530 -2.64 -22.61 -17.18
CA GLY A 530 -2.50 -24.03 -17.50
C GLY A 530 -2.73 -24.37 -18.99
N GLU A 531 -2.26 -25.55 -19.38
CA GLU A 531 -2.22 -26.01 -20.77
C GLU A 531 -3.61 -26.24 -21.37
N GLU A 532 -4.55 -26.81 -20.62
CA GLU A 532 -5.93 -27.01 -21.07
C GLU A 532 -6.59 -25.66 -21.39
N PHE A 533 -6.40 -24.67 -20.52
CA PHE A 533 -6.96 -23.33 -20.72
C PHE A 533 -6.34 -22.63 -21.93
N ALA A 534 -5.01 -22.69 -22.07
CA ALA A 534 -4.30 -22.12 -23.21
C ALA A 534 -4.73 -22.76 -24.54
N THR A 535 -4.93 -24.09 -24.56
CA THR A 535 -5.42 -24.83 -25.73
C THR A 535 -6.82 -24.38 -26.13
N ASN A 536 -7.73 -24.26 -25.16
CA ASN A 536 -9.08 -23.78 -25.40
C ASN A 536 -9.10 -22.32 -25.88
N TRP A 537 -8.26 -21.45 -25.32
CA TRP A 537 -8.12 -20.07 -25.78
C TRP A 537 -7.61 -20.01 -27.23
N GLN A 538 -6.56 -20.77 -27.58
CA GLN A 538 -6.03 -20.80 -28.95
C GLN A 538 -7.07 -21.29 -29.96
N HIS A 539 -7.85 -22.33 -29.61
CA HIS A 539 -8.97 -22.79 -30.42
C HIS A 539 -10.03 -21.70 -30.59
N ASN A 540 -10.39 -20.99 -29.52
CA ASN A 540 -11.32 -19.88 -29.59
C ASN A 540 -10.80 -18.70 -30.43
N ARG A 541 -9.49 -18.41 -30.44
CA ARG A 541 -8.89 -17.41 -31.34
C ARG A 541 -9.19 -17.76 -32.80
N GLN A 542 -9.01 -19.02 -33.18
CA GLN A 542 -9.32 -19.49 -34.53
C GLN A 542 -10.79 -19.29 -34.87
N ILE A 543 -11.71 -19.66 -33.96
CA ILE A 543 -13.15 -19.43 -34.16
C ILE A 543 -13.46 -17.94 -34.32
N GLN A 544 -12.87 -17.06 -33.52
CA GLN A 544 -13.11 -15.61 -33.64
C GLN A 544 -12.54 -15.04 -34.95
N ALA A 545 -11.39 -15.54 -35.42
CA ALA A 545 -10.80 -15.14 -36.69
C ALA A 545 -11.67 -15.61 -37.88
N ASP A 546 -12.18 -16.83 -37.82
CA ASP A 546 -13.09 -17.36 -38.84
C ASP A 546 -14.44 -16.64 -38.82
N LEU A 547 -14.96 -16.27 -37.64
CA LEU A 547 -16.12 -15.40 -37.50
C LEU A 547 -15.89 -14.03 -38.15
N PHE A 548 -14.78 -13.37 -37.83
CA PHE A 548 -14.43 -12.08 -38.43
C PHE A 548 -14.38 -12.18 -39.95
N LYS A 549 -13.70 -13.20 -40.50
CA LYS A 549 -13.63 -13.44 -41.94
C LYS A 549 -15.01 -13.72 -42.56
N ALA A 550 -15.89 -14.42 -41.85
CA ALA A 550 -17.23 -14.73 -42.32
C ALA A 550 -18.17 -13.51 -42.35
N THR A 551 -17.93 -12.52 -41.48
CA THR A 551 -18.79 -11.32 -41.36
C THR A 551 -18.20 -10.07 -42.00
N SER A 552 -16.88 -10.00 -42.14
CA SER A 552 -16.19 -8.84 -42.68
C SER A 552 -16.53 -8.63 -44.16
N GLY A 553 -16.88 -7.40 -44.52
CA GLY A 553 -17.24 -7.01 -45.88
C GLY A 553 -18.65 -7.40 -46.32
N LEU A 554 -19.49 -8.02 -45.47
CA LEU A 554 -20.88 -8.31 -45.80
C LEU A 554 -21.67 -7.02 -46.14
N ASP A 555 -21.35 -5.93 -45.46
CA ASP A 555 -21.95 -4.61 -45.59
C ASP A 555 -21.72 -3.93 -46.94
N VAL A 556 -20.65 -4.30 -47.65
CA VAL A 556 -20.33 -3.83 -49.01
C VAL A 556 -20.67 -4.83 -50.13
N MET A 557 -21.11 -6.06 -49.80
CA MET A 557 -21.52 -7.06 -50.80
C MET A 557 -22.92 -6.79 -51.36
N SER A 558 -23.19 -7.20 -52.60
CA SER A 558 -24.58 -7.24 -53.10
C SER A 558 -25.41 -8.33 -52.40
N ALA A 559 -26.75 -8.27 -52.49
CA ALA A 559 -27.61 -9.30 -51.89
C ALA A 559 -27.35 -10.71 -52.47
N SER A 560 -27.04 -10.80 -53.78
CA SER A 560 -26.69 -12.06 -54.43
C SER A 560 -25.32 -12.58 -53.99
N ASP A 561 -24.32 -11.69 -53.86
CA ASP A 561 -22.98 -12.09 -53.43
C ASP A 561 -22.99 -12.53 -51.97
N MET A 562 -23.75 -11.83 -51.12
CA MET A 562 -23.97 -12.21 -49.73
C MET A 562 -24.62 -13.59 -49.63
N GLN A 563 -25.62 -13.91 -50.47
CA GLN A 563 -26.22 -15.23 -50.50
C GLN A 563 -25.21 -16.31 -50.95
N ALA A 564 -24.39 -16.04 -51.98
CA ALA A 564 -23.36 -16.96 -52.44
C ALA A 564 -22.27 -17.19 -51.38
N HIS A 565 -21.89 -16.14 -50.64
CA HIS A 565 -20.96 -16.21 -49.52
C HIS A 565 -21.51 -17.09 -48.39
N LEU A 566 -22.77 -16.89 -47.98
CA LEU A 566 -23.43 -17.72 -46.97
C LEU A 566 -23.52 -19.19 -47.39
N GLN A 567 -23.88 -19.47 -48.65
CA GLN A 567 -23.88 -20.83 -49.21
C GLN A 567 -22.49 -21.47 -49.17
N GLY A 568 -21.43 -20.68 -49.38
CA GLY A 568 -20.04 -21.13 -49.25
C GLY A 568 -19.64 -21.48 -47.81
N LEU A 569 -20.31 -20.91 -46.81
CA LEU A 569 -20.09 -21.17 -45.39
C LEU A 569 -20.93 -22.34 -44.84
N GLU A 570 -21.86 -22.90 -45.61
CA GLU A 570 -22.72 -23.97 -45.13
C GLU A 570 -21.90 -25.18 -44.64
N PRO A 571 -22.04 -25.58 -43.35
CA PRO A 571 -21.24 -26.64 -42.78
C PRO A 571 -21.65 -28.00 -43.35
N LYS A 572 -20.66 -28.84 -43.68
CA LYS A 572 -20.92 -30.20 -44.15
C LYS A 572 -21.12 -31.13 -42.96
N ALA A 573 -22.32 -31.71 -42.85
CA ALA A 573 -22.63 -32.68 -41.80
C ALA A 573 -21.60 -33.83 -41.76
N GLY A 574 -21.14 -34.17 -40.55
CA GLY A 574 -20.16 -35.24 -40.33
C GLY A 574 -18.69 -34.83 -40.49
N THR A 575 -18.39 -33.56 -40.73
CA THR A 575 -17.00 -33.06 -40.72
C THR A 575 -16.53 -32.68 -39.31
N SER A 576 -15.22 -32.77 -39.09
CA SER A 576 -14.60 -32.27 -37.85
C SER A 576 -14.79 -30.75 -37.75
N GLY A 577 -15.20 -30.25 -36.58
CA GLY A 577 -15.51 -28.83 -36.37
C GLY A 577 -16.90 -28.40 -36.87
N PHE A 578 -17.80 -29.33 -37.19
CA PHE A 578 -19.16 -29.02 -37.65
C PHE A 578 -19.91 -28.05 -36.74
N THR A 579 -19.78 -28.20 -35.41
CA THR A 579 -20.42 -27.31 -34.44
C THR A 579 -19.95 -25.87 -34.57
N ASP A 580 -18.64 -25.66 -34.74
CA ASP A 580 -18.03 -24.34 -34.82
C ASP A 580 -18.37 -23.71 -36.17
N GLN A 581 -18.28 -24.48 -37.25
CA GLN A 581 -18.67 -24.03 -38.59
C GLN A 581 -20.15 -23.65 -38.66
N MET A 582 -21.03 -24.42 -38.01
CA MET A 582 -22.46 -24.09 -37.89
C MET A 582 -22.67 -22.79 -37.12
N ALA A 583 -21.97 -22.59 -36.01
CA ALA A 583 -22.04 -21.34 -35.25
C ALA A 583 -21.53 -20.13 -36.05
N ILE A 584 -20.47 -20.31 -36.85
CA ILE A 584 -19.94 -19.29 -37.76
C ILE A 584 -20.96 -18.94 -38.84
N HIS A 585 -21.51 -19.94 -39.53
CA HIS A 585 -22.53 -19.76 -40.55
C HIS A 585 -23.77 -19.05 -40.00
N ASP A 586 -24.31 -19.50 -38.86
CA ASP A 586 -25.49 -18.89 -38.25
C ASP A 586 -25.27 -17.43 -37.84
N THR A 587 -24.05 -17.11 -37.38
CA THR A 587 -23.68 -15.74 -37.02
C THR A 587 -23.59 -14.86 -38.26
N ALA A 588 -22.91 -15.34 -39.32
CA ALA A 588 -22.84 -14.64 -40.60
C ALA A 588 -24.23 -14.43 -41.22
N GLN A 589 -25.11 -15.43 -41.14
CA GLN A 589 -26.47 -15.34 -41.64
C GLN A 589 -27.30 -14.29 -40.89
N LYS A 590 -27.18 -14.21 -39.56
CA LYS A 590 -27.86 -13.18 -38.76
C LYS A 590 -27.36 -11.78 -39.11
N GLU A 591 -26.05 -11.62 -39.32
CA GLU A 591 -25.46 -10.34 -39.67
C GLU A 591 -25.89 -9.89 -41.08
N ALA A 592 -25.86 -10.81 -42.04
CA ALA A 592 -26.41 -10.61 -43.38
C ALA A 592 -27.88 -10.16 -43.34
N GLN A 593 -28.72 -10.83 -42.55
CA GLN A 593 -30.13 -10.45 -42.37
C GLN A 593 -30.28 -9.04 -41.77
N ARG A 594 -29.43 -8.69 -40.79
CA ARG A 594 -29.41 -7.34 -40.19
C ARG A 594 -29.08 -6.27 -41.24
N ILE A 595 -28.06 -6.51 -42.06
CA ILE A 595 -27.63 -5.60 -43.12
C ILE A 595 -28.73 -5.44 -44.18
N LEU A 596 -29.30 -6.54 -44.69
CA LEU A 596 -30.37 -6.49 -45.68
C LEU A 596 -31.62 -5.77 -45.15
N LYS A 597 -31.95 -5.96 -43.87
CA LYS A 597 -33.02 -5.21 -43.21
C LYS A 597 -32.70 -3.71 -43.18
N GLN A 598 -31.49 -3.33 -42.80
CA GLN A 598 -31.06 -1.93 -42.77
C GLN A 598 -31.11 -1.31 -44.17
N ARG A 599 -30.63 -1.99 -45.21
CA ARG A 599 -30.71 -1.52 -46.61
C ARG A 599 -32.14 -1.30 -47.08
N LYS A 600 -33.10 -2.08 -46.59
CA LYS A 600 -34.52 -1.92 -46.91
C LYS A 600 -35.17 -0.74 -46.16
N GLU A 601 -34.82 -0.58 -44.89
CA GLU A 601 -35.44 0.42 -44.01
C GLU A 601 -34.81 1.81 -44.18
N ASP A 602 -33.49 1.88 -44.32
CA ASP A 602 -32.72 3.12 -44.46
C ASP A 602 -31.51 2.91 -45.40
N PRO A 603 -31.72 2.92 -46.73
CA PRO A 603 -30.68 2.68 -47.73
C PRO A 603 -29.48 3.63 -47.63
N ALA A 604 -29.74 4.92 -47.33
CA ALA A 604 -28.70 5.92 -47.18
C ALA A 604 -27.87 5.66 -45.92
N LEU A 605 -28.50 5.32 -44.79
CA LEU A 605 -27.77 4.98 -43.56
C LEU A 605 -26.96 3.70 -43.72
N ALA A 606 -27.46 2.74 -44.52
CA ALA A 606 -26.74 1.51 -44.78
C ALA A 606 -25.40 1.77 -45.48
N VAL A 607 -25.36 2.63 -46.50
CA VAL A 607 -24.11 2.98 -47.19
C VAL A 607 -23.21 3.90 -46.36
N ASP A 608 -23.79 4.81 -45.59
CA ASP A 608 -23.07 5.66 -44.63
C ASP A 608 -22.30 4.86 -43.56
N ASN A 609 -22.76 3.64 -43.25
CA ASN A 609 -22.10 2.74 -42.30
C ASN A 609 -21.13 1.77 -42.98
N ALA A 610 -21.33 1.47 -44.26
CA ALA A 610 -20.54 0.47 -44.99
C ALA A 610 -19.32 1.07 -45.71
N PHE A 611 -19.38 2.36 -46.06
CA PHE A 611 -18.35 3.04 -46.85
C PHE A 611 -17.72 4.18 -46.05
N ASP A 612 -16.57 3.90 -45.43
CA ASP A 612 -15.81 4.87 -44.62
C ASP A 612 -15.44 6.14 -45.41
N GLU A 613 -15.29 6.04 -46.73
CA GLU A 613 -14.99 7.17 -47.62
C GLU A 613 -16.08 8.26 -47.64
N LEU A 614 -17.33 7.93 -47.27
CA LEU A 614 -18.42 8.89 -47.17
C LEU A 614 -18.36 9.71 -45.88
N GLN A 615 -17.65 9.24 -44.85
CA GLN A 615 -17.58 9.93 -43.56
C GLN A 615 -17.07 11.37 -43.65
N PRO A 616 -15.89 11.67 -44.25
CA PRO A 616 -15.39 13.04 -44.32
C PRO A 616 -16.31 13.97 -45.13
N ILE A 617 -16.94 13.45 -46.19
CA ILE A 617 -17.89 14.20 -47.03
C ILE A 617 -19.13 14.55 -46.21
N ARG A 618 -19.65 13.58 -45.45
CA ARG A 618 -20.80 13.77 -44.55
C ARG A 618 -20.54 14.82 -43.48
N GLU A 619 -19.36 14.79 -42.87
CA GLU A 619 -18.96 15.78 -41.86
C GLU A 619 -18.99 17.20 -42.46
N GLN A 620 -18.40 17.40 -43.64
CA GLN A 620 -18.43 18.70 -44.34
C GLN A 620 -19.84 19.12 -44.77
N ALA A 621 -20.65 18.19 -45.28
CA ALA A 621 -22.04 18.45 -45.66
C ALA A 621 -22.89 18.95 -44.47
N TYR A 622 -22.67 18.39 -43.28
CA TYR A 622 -23.37 18.79 -42.06
C TYR A 622 -22.90 20.12 -41.46
N GLU A 623 -21.73 20.63 -41.86
CA GLU A 623 -21.29 21.99 -41.57
C GLU A 623 -21.99 23.05 -42.44
N GLY A 624 -22.80 22.62 -43.41
CA GLY A 624 -23.60 23.48 -44.27
C GLY A 624 -22.95 23.84 -45.61
N ASP A 625 -21.93 23.10 -46.04
CA ASP A 625 -21.35 23.22 -47.38
C ASP A 625 -22.30 22.59 -48.43
N PRO A 626 -22.89 23.38 -49.35
CA PRO A 626 -23.80 22.86 -50.38
C PRO A 626 -23.10 21.92 -51.37
N VAL A 627 -21.82 22.12 -51.67
CA VAL A 627 -21.07 21.26 -52.60
C VAL A 627 -20.84 19.90 -51.96
N ALA A 628 -20.43 19.87 -50.70
CA ALA A 628 -20.27 18.62 -49.96
C ALA A 628 -21.60 17.87 -49.79
N MET A 629 -22.74 18.58 -49.66
CA MET A 629 -24.06 17.96 -49.62
C MET A 629 -24.43 17.29 -50.95
N GLU A 630 -24.15 17.94 -52.08
CA GLU A 630 -24.33 17.33 -53.41
C GLU A 630 -23.43 16.10 -53.58
N GLU A 631 -22.16 16.20 -53.19
CA GLU A 631 -21.21 15.08 -53.25
C GLU A 631 -21.62 13.92 -52.34
N LEU A 632 -22.16 14.20 -51.15
CA LEU A 632 -22.68 13.19 -50.23
C LEU A 632 -23.86 12.42 -50.84
N ILE A 633 -24.85 13.14 -51.39
CA ILE A 633 -26.02 12.49 -52.00
C ILE A 633 -25.59 11.65 -53.20
N LYS A 634 -24.71 12.20 -54.04
CA LYS A 634 -24.15 11.47 -55.17
C LYS A 634 -23.46 10.19 -54.70
N GLY A 635 -22.53 10.30 -53.75
CA GLY A 635 -21.78 9.18 -53.19
C GLY A 635 -22.69 8.13 -52.57
N ARG A 636 -23.75 8.54 -51.85
CA ARG A 636 -24.77 7.62 -51.31
C ARG A 636 -25.49 6.86 -52.41
N LEU A 637 -25.96 7.54 -53.46
CA LEU A 637 -26.71 6.89 -54.55
C LEU A 637 -25.83 5.93 -55.34
N GLU A 638 -24.57 6.32 -55.63
CA GLU A 638 -23.57 5.48 -56.30
C GLU A 638 -23.21 4.26 -55.43
N ALA A 639 -23.00 4.45 -54.13
CA ALA A 639 -22.74 3.35 -53.19
C ALA A 639 -23.93 2.39 -53.07
N GLN A 640 -25.16 2.91 -53.05
CA GLN A 640 -26.37 2.08 -53.02
C GLN A 640 -26.49 1.24 -54.30
N GLU A 641 -26.15 1.82 -55.45
CA GLU A 641 -26.08 1.09 -56.71
C GLU A 641 -25.01 0.00 -56.68
N ALA A 642 -23.80 0.32 -56.20
CA ALA A 642 -22.68 -0.61 -56.13
C ALA A 642 -23.00 -1.87 -55.32
N ILE A 643 -23.79 -1.73 -54.25
CA ILE A 643 -24.25 -2.86 -53.41
C ILE A 643 -25.58 -3.47 -53.87
N GLY A 644 -26.05 -3.11 -55.08
CA GLY A 644 -27.21 -3.72 -55.73
C GLY A 644 -28.57 -3.32 -55.16
N ILE A 645 -28.67 -2.15 -54.50
CA ILE A 645 -29.98 -1.58 -54.15
C ILE A 645 -30.63 -1.07 -55.43
N SER A 646 -31.84 -1.57 -55.71
CA SER A 646 -32.57 -1.22 -56.93
C SER A 646 -32.88 0.27 -56.98
N ASP A 647 -33.00 0.82 -58.20
CA ASP A 647 -33.36 2.23 -58.38
C ASP A 647 -34.65 2.59 -57.64
N PHE A 648 -35.60 1.66 -57.51
CA PHE A 648 -36.83 1.84 -56.74
C PHE A 648 -36.61 1.99 -55.24
N ALA A 649 -35.60 1.32 -54.68
CA ALA A 649 -35.29 1.36 -53.26
C ALA A 649 -34.27 2.44 -52.89
N LYS A 650 -33.53 3.02 -53.86
CA LYS A 650 -32.55 4.07 -53.58
C LYS A 650 -33.17 5.30 -52.91
N ALA A 651 -32.44 5.87 -51.96
CA ALA A 651 -32.84 7.02 -51.16
C ALA A 651 -31.67 8.01 -51.01
N PRO A 652 -31.82 9.30 -51.38
CA PRO A 652 -30.74 10.28 -51.23
C PRO A 652 -30.47 10.68 -49.77
N LEU A 653 -31.49 10.67 -48.91
CA LEU A 653 -31.39 11.01 -47.50
C LEU A 653 -31.63 9.80 -46.59
N THR A 654 -30.97 9.78 -45.44
CA THR A 654 -31.31 8.90 -44.32
C THR A 654 -32.69 9.23 -43.77
N ASN A 655 -33.32 8.30 -43.06
CA ASN A 655 -34.64 8.55 -42.47
C ASN A 655 -34.62 9.70 -41.44
N SER A 656 -33.50 9.87 -40.74
CA SER A 656 -33.33 10.96 -39.77
C SER A 656 -33.25 12.34 -40.46
N GLU A 657 -32.48 12.44 -41.55
CA GLU A 657 -32.42 13.66 -42.36
C GLU A 657 -33.77 13.94 -43.02
N LEU A 658 -34.40 12.92 -43.61
CA LEU A 658 -35.70 13.02 -44.26
C LEU A 658 -36.78 13.56 -43.30
N ALA A 659 -36.83 13.03 -42.07
CA ALA A 659 -37.77 13.52 -41.06
C ALA A 659 -37.57 15.01 -40.74
N SER A 660 -36.31 15.45 -40.71
CA SER A 660 -35.94 16.85 -40.44
C SER A 660 -36.34 17.76 -41.60
N VAL A 661 -36.13 17.32 -42.84
CA VAL A 661 -36.43 18.08 -44.06
C VAL A 661 -37.94 18.14 -44.33
N ALA A 662 -38.65 17.03 -44.13
CA ALA A 662 -40.09 16.91 -44.39
C ALA A 662 -40.96 17.57 -43.30
N MET A 663 -40.38 17.99 -42.17
CA MET A 663 -41.10 18.52 -41.02
C MET A 663 -42.10 19.65 -41.35
N PRO A 664 -41.78 20.65 -42.21
CA PRO A 664 -42.72 21.72 -42.55
C PRO A 664 -43.99 21.22 -43.26
N VAL A 665 -43.86 20.16 -44.06
CA VAL A 665 -44.96 19.60 -44.86
C VAL A 665 -45.59 18.38 -44.21
N ALA A 666 -45.07 17.89 -43.08
CA ALA A 666 -45.51 16.66 -42.40
C ALA A 666 -47.03 16.61 -42.14
N LYS A 667 -47.69 17.75 -41.89
CA LYS A 667 -49.15 17.85 -41.77
C LYS A 667 -49.79 18.97 -42.61
N SER A 668 -48.99 19.67 -43.41
CA SER A 668 -49.47 20.84 -44.19
C SER A 668 -49.97 20.43 -45.57
N THR A 669 -51.15 20.93 -45.94
CA THR A 669 -51.70 20.89 -47.31
C THR A 669 -51.59 22.27 -47.99
N ASP A 670 -50.97 23.25 -47.33
CA ASP A 670 -50.83 24.61 -47.83
C ASP A 670 -49.83 24.68 -48.99
N ARG A 671 -50.30 25.12 -50.16
CA ARG A 671 -49.50 25.25 -51.37
C ARG A 671 -48.26 26.14 -51.18
N GLN A 672 -48.34 27.22 -50.40
CA GLN A 672 -47.21 28.11 -50.17
C GLN A 672 -46.11 27.42 -49.38
N VAL A 673 -46.47 26.62 -48.36
CA VAL A 673 -45.50 25.83 -47.57
C VAL A 673 -44.76 24.81 -48.45
N TRP A 674 -45.45 24.20 -49.41
CA TRP A 674 -44.82 23.30 -50.38
C TRP A 674 -43.91 24.04 -51.37
N GLN A 675 -44.28 25.25 -51.81
CA GLN A 675 -43.42 26.08 -52.67
C GLN A 675 -42.16 26.57 -51.94
N ASP A 676 -42.30 26.97 -50.67
CA ASP A 676 -41.19 27.41 -49.83
C ASP A 676 -40.22 26.24 -49.56
N LEU A 677 -40.75 25.04 -49.30
CA LEU A 677 -39.94 23.82 -49.19
C LEU A 677 -39.18 23.55 -50.49
N PHE A 678 -39.85 23.63 -51.64
CA PHE A 678 -39.22 23.39 -52.94
C PHE A 678 -38.03 24.33 -53.17
N GLY A 679 -38.21 25.64 -52.93
CA GLY A 679 -37.11 26.62 -53.03
C GLY A 679 -35.97 26.36 -52.05
N LYS A 680 -36.28 25.86 -50.84
CA LYS A 680 -35.25 25.45 -49.88
C LYS A 680 -34.49 24.21 -50.35
N LEU A 681 -35.17 23.22 -50.93
CA LEU A 681 -34.52 22.02 -51.46
C LEU A 681 -33.57 22.36 -52.61
N ASP A 682 -33.99 23.21 -53.56
CA ASP A 682 -33.14 23.66 -54.66
C ASP A 682 -31.87 24.37 -54.15
N SER A 683 -31.97 25.14 -53.05
CA SER A 683 -30.81 25.83 -52.47
C SER A 683 -29.84 24.92 -51.71
N VAL A 684 -30.32 23.81 -51.15
CA VAL A 684 -29.53 22.94 -50.25
C VAL A 684 -29.02 21.69 -50.96
N TYR A 685 -29.83 21.12 -51.85
CA TYR A 685 -29.58 19.84 -52.53
C TYR A 685 -29.31 20.00 -54.03
N GLY A 686 -29.42 21.22 -54.55
CA GLY A 686 -29.07 21.58 -55.92
C GLY A 686 -29.68 20.64 -56.96
N ILE A 687 -28.81 19.95 -57.71
CA ILE A 687 -29.26 19.04 -58.78
C ILE A 687 -30.11 17.86 -58.27
N TYR A 688 -29.96 17.49 -56.99
CA TYR A 688 -30.66 16.37 -56.35
C TYR A 688 -31.97 16.75 -55.65
N ALA A 689 -32.42 18.01 -55.79
CA ALA A 689 -33.61 18.49 -55.11
C ALA A 689 -34.90 17.74 -55.53
N ASP A 690 -34.98 17.24 -56.77
CA ASP A 690 -36.12 16.44 -57.22
C ASP A 690 -36.14 15.04 -56.58
N GLU A 691 -34.99 14.40 -56.46
CA GLU A 691 -34.83 13.10 -55.82
C GLU A 691 -35.21 13.18 -54.33
N VAL A 692 -34.81 14.25 -53.66
CA VAL A 692 -35.20 14.53 -52.28
C VAL A 692 -36.71 14.79 -52.18
N MET A 693 -37.29 15.57 -53.08
CA MET A 693 -38.74 15.82 -53.11
C MET A 693 -39.53 14.53 -53.36
N SER A 694 -39.06 13.69 -54.29
CA SER A 694 -39.65 12.37 -54.56
C SER A 694 -39.59 11.48 -53.31
N GLN A 695 -38.47 11.47 -52.57
CA GLN A 695 -38.37 10.74 -51.31
C GLN A 695 -39.35 11.25 -50.25
N ILE A 696 -39.55 12.57 -50.14
CA ILE A 696 -40.53 13.18 -49.21
C ILE A 696 -41.96 12.76 -49.57
N LEU A 697 -42.33 12.79 -50.85
CA LEU A 697 -43.64 12.37 -51.32
C LEU A 697 -43.85 10.86 -51.14
N ASN A 698 -42.80 10.06 -51.32
CA ASN A 698 -42.83 8.63 -51.03
C ASN A 698 -43.07 8.36 -49.53
N TRP A 699 -42.36 9.08 -48.66
CA TRP A 699 -42.59 9.03 -47.21
C TRP A 699 -44.00 9.47 -46.79
N LYS A 700 -44.63 10.36 -47.56
CA LYS A 700 -46.04 10.76 -47.41
C LYS A 700 -47.04 9.70 -47.87
N GLY A 701 -46.59 8.59 -48.44
CA GLY A 701 -47.42 7.47 -48.85
C GLY A 701 -47.74 7.43 -50.35
N LEU A 702 -47.13 8.29 -51.18
CA LEU A 702 -47.17 8.08 -52.63
C LEU A 702 -46.22 6.92 -53.00
N ARG A 703 -46.57 6.10 -53.97
CA ARG A 703 -45.59 5.16 -54.54
C ARG A 703 -44.49 5.95 -55.26
N LYS A 704 -43.26 5.43 -55.32
CA LYS A 704 -42.10 6.15 -55.85
C LYS A 704 -42.31 6.66 -57.28
N GLU A 705 -42.92 5.86 -58.15
CA GLU A 705 -43.21 6.25 -59.54
C GLU A 705 -44.17 7.44 -59.60
N ALA A 706 -45.17 7.46 -58.71
CA ALA A 706 -46.10 8.58 -58.60
C ALA A 706 -45.47 9.80 -57.91
N ALA A 707 -44.56 9.60 -56.97
CA ALA A 707 -43.79 10.65 -56.34
C ALA A 707 -42.87 11.36 -57.36
N GLU A 708 -42.24 10.61 -58.26
CA GLU A 708 -41.42 11.17 -59.35
C GLU A 708 -42.27 11.98 -60.34
N VAL A 709 -43.42 11.44 -60.76
CA VAL A 709 -44.37 12.15 -61.64
C VAL A 709 -44.93 13.41 -60.96
N ALA A 710 -45.30 13.32 -59.68
CA ALA A 710 -45.77 14.46 -58.89
C ALA A 710 -44.68 15.52 -58.72
N THR A 711 -43.42 15.11 -58.50
CA THR A 711 -42.27 16.02 -58.42
C THR A 711 -42.05 16.76 -59.74
N ALA A 712 -42.02 16.04 -60.86
CA ALA A 712 -41.87 16.63 -62.19
C ALA A 712 -43.01 17.62 -62.52
N TYR A 713 -44.24 17.29 -62.10
CA TYR A 713 -45.38 18.20 -62.20
C TYR A 713 -45.18 19.46 -61.36
N LEU A 714 -44.81 19.33 -60.08
CA LEU A 714 -44.56 20.44 -59.17
C LEU A 714 -43.46 21.37 -59.71
N ARG A 715 -42.35 20.81 -60.21
CA ARG A 715 -41.25 21.57 -60.80
C ARG A 715 -41.68 22.42 -62.00
N LYS A 716 -42.49 21.87 -62.91
CA LYS A 716 -43.06 22.65 -64.03
C LYS A 716 -43.90 23.83 -63.54
N THR A 717 -44.74 23.60 -62.53
CA THR A 717 -45.57 24.68 -61.96
C THR A 717 -44.74 25.77 -61.28
N GLN A 718 -43.63 25.41 -60.63
CA GLN A 718 -42.71 26.35 -59.99
C GLN A 718 -41.98 27.23 -61.01
N LEU A 719 -41.60 26.66 -62.16
CA LEU A 719 -40.97 27.38 -63.27
C LEU A 719 -41.94 28.26 -64.08
N GLY A 720 -43.20 28.40 -63.63
CA GLY A 720 -44.25 29.15 -64.34
C GLY A 720 -44.68 28.51 -65.66
N GLN A 721 -44.29 27.25 -65.91
CA GLN A 721 -44.71 26.50 -67.09
C GLN A 721 -46.11 25.94 -66.86
N VAL A 722 -46.96 25.93 -67.89
CA VAL A 722 -48.31 25.35 -67.82
C VAL A 722 -48.23 23.91 -68.32
N PRO A 723 -48.46 22.90 -67.46
CA PRO A 723 -48.52 21.51 -67.89
C PRO A 723 -49.66 21.32 -68.90
N SER A 724 -49.45 20.52 -69.94
CA SER A 724 -50.48 20.25 -70.94
C SER A 724 -51.63 19.44 -70.32
N ARG A 725 -52.84 19.55 -70.88
CA ARG A 725 -54.01 18.75 -70.42
C ARG A 725 -53.75 17.24 -70.41
N ARG A 726 -52.91 16.73 -71.31
CA ARG A 726 -52.52 15.31 -71.34
C ARG A 726 -51.59 14.95 -70.19
N GLU A 727 -50.64 15.80 -69.86
CA GLU A 727 -49.73 15.59 -68.72
C GLU A 727 -50.47 15.69 -67.38
N ILE A 728 -51.43 16.62 -67.25
CA ILE A 728 -52.29 16.73 -66.06
C ILE A 728 -53.12 15.45 -65.88
N ALA A 729 -53.73 14.95 -66.97
CA ALA A 729 -54.53 13.73 -66.91
C ALA A 729 -53.68 12.50 -66.57
N ALA A 730 -52.50 12.35 -67.17
CA ALA A 730 -51.60 11.23 -66.90
C ALA A 730 -51.00 11.27 -65.48
N ALA A 731 -50.64 12.46 -64.99
CA ALA A 731 -50.14 12.64 -63.62
C ALA A 731 -51.24 12.35 -62.60
N ASN A 732 -52.46 12.87 -62.81
CA ASN A 732 -53.60 12.58 -61.94
C ASN A 732 -53.94 11.09 -61.97
N GLU A 733 -53.93 10.43 -63.13
CA GLU A 733 -54.19 9.00 -63.23
C GLU A 733 -53.14 8.17 -62.47
N THR A 734 -51.86 8.52 -62.61
CA THR A 734 -50.76 7.83 -61.91
C THR A 734 -50.80 8.08 -60.40
N VAL A 735 -51.15 9.29 -59.96
CA VAL A 735 -51.32 9.64 -58.54
C VAL A 735 -52.58 8.99 -57.97
N GLU A 736 -53.71 9.01 -58.66
CA GLU A 736 -54.96 8.38 -58.21
C GLU A 736 -54.85 6.85 -58.14
N GLN A 737 -54.12 6.21 -59.06
CA GLN A 737 -53.85 4.76 -59.02
C GLN A 737 -52.80 4.36 -57.97
N SER A 738 -52.00 5.31 -57.49
CA SER A 738 -50.95 5.08 -56.48
C SER A 738 -51.35 5.53 -55.07
N LEU A 739 -52.38 6.36 -54.94
CA LEU A 739 -53.01 6.69 -53.66
C LEU A 739 -53.62 5.40 -53.08
N PRO A 740 -53.29 5.02 -51.84
CA PRO A 740 -54.05 3.98 -51.16
C PRO A 740 -55.49 4.49 -51.01
N ALA A 741 -56.46 3.77 -51.60
CA ALA A 741 -57.87 4.07 -51.46
C ALA A 741 -58.19 4.32 -49.98
N GLN A 742 -58.69 5.51 -49.66
CA GLN A 742 -59.03 5.89 -48.28
C GLN A 742 -60.07 4.92 -47.72
N ALA A 743 -59.59 3.95 -46.94
CA ALA A 743 -60.37 3.19 -46.01
C ALA A 743 -59.60 3.16 -44.67
N LEU A 744 -60.35 3.46 -43.61
CA LEU A 744 -60.13 2.97 -42.24
C LEU A 744 -59.14 3.77 -41.37
N GLU A 745 -59.73 4.50 -40.41
CA GLU A 745 -59.34 4.31 -39.01
C GLU A 745 -59.04 2.82 -38.77
N GLY A 746 -57.78 2.51 -38.47
CA GLY A 746 -57.35 1.17 -38.13
C GLY A 746 -56.62 0.44 -39.25
N ASN A 747 -55.35 0.81 -39.42
CA ASN A 747 -54.24 -0.13 -39.62
C ASN A 747 -54.33 -1.09 -40.83
N MET A 748 -53.66 -0.76 -41.93
CA MET A 748 -53.35 -1.72 -43.01
C MET A 748 -51.93 -1.49 -43.57
N PRO A 749 -51.25 -2.55 -44.02
CA PRO A 749 -49.97 -2.92 -43.43
C PRO A 749 -48.82 -3.03 -44.45
N LEU A 750 -47.60 -3.07 -43.90
CA LEU A 750 -46.46 -3.81 -44.46
C LEU A 750 -46.96 -5.14 -45.06
N ALA A 751 -46.32 -5.65 -46.11
CA ALA A 751 -46.48 -7.08 -46.45
C ALA A 751 -46.26 -7.87 -45.15
N ALA A 752 -47.38 -8.37 -44.60
CA ALA A 752 -47.41 -8.79 -43.21
C ALA A 752 -46.67 -10.11 -43.13
N THR A 753 -45.82 -10.30 -42.14
CA THR A 753 -45.41 -11.65 -41.78
C THR A 753 -46.68 -12.37 -41.29
N PRO A 754 -47.01 -13.55 -41.85
CA PRO A 754 -48.19 -14.28 -41.42
C PRO A 754 -48.03 -14.62 -39.94
N ASN A 755 -48.98 -14.16 -39.12
CA ASN A 755 -49.04 -14.55 -37.72
C ASN A 755 -49.60 -15.97 -37.58
N THR A 756 -49.52 -16.53 -36.38
CA THR A 756 -49.88 -17.92 -36.06
C THR A 756 -51.27 -18.30 -36.54
N ASN A 757 -52.27 -17.45 -36.37
CA ASN A 757 -53.64 -17.73 -36.82
C ASN A 757 -53.76 -17.86 -38.35
N HIS A 758 -52.97 -17.09 -39.11
CA HIS A 758 -52.95 -17.22 -40.56
C HIS A 758 -52.23 -18.50 -40.99
N ILE A 759 -51.16 -18.88 -40.29
CA ILE A 759 -50.43 -20.12 -40.52
C ILE A 759 -51.36 -21.30 -40.20
N ASP A 760 -51.96 -21.36 -39.01
CA ASP A 760 -52.90 -22.41 -38.60
C ASP A 760 -54.08 -22.55 -39.57
N TYR A 761 -54.60 -21.43 -40.07
CA TYR A 761 -55.66 -21.45 -41.08
C TYR A 761 -55.19 -22.05 -42.42
N LEU A 762 -54.01 -21.69 -42.91
CA LEU A 762 -53.39 -22.28 -44.11
C LEU A 762 -53.13 -23.78 -43.92
N LEU A 763 -52.65 -24.19 -42.75
CA LEU A 763 -52.35 -25.57 -42.43
C LEU A 763 -53.63 -26.42 -42.33
N ALA A 764 -54.73 -25.84 -41.85
CA ALA A 764 -56.03 -26.48 -41.81
C ALA A 764 -56.79 -26.46 -43.15
N HIS A 765 -56.49 -25.49 -44.02
CA HIS A 765 -57.16 -25.25 -45.32
C HIS A 765 -56.12 -25.02 -46.44
N PRO A 766 -55.37 -26.06 -46.86
CA PRO A 766 -54.28 -25.93 -47.82
C PRO A 766 -54.73 -25.40 -49.19
N GLU A 767 -56.02 -25.53 -49.53
CA GLU A 767 -56.64 -24.98 -50.74
C GLU A 767 -56.60 -23.45 -50.80
N THR A 768 -56.38 -22.77 -49.67
CA THR A 768 -56.27 -21.31 -49.59
C THR A 768 -54.85 -20.78 -49.85
N ALA A 769 -53.91 -21.66 -50.24
CA ALA A 769 -52.52 -21.32 -50.53
C ALA A 769 -52.36 -20.16 -51.52
N THR A 770 -53.17 -20.14 -52.58
CA THR A 770 -53.13 -19.06 -53.59
C THR A 770 -53.52 -17.70 -53.00
N ASP A 771 -54.51 -17.67 -52.10
CA ASP A 771 -54.97 -16.46 -51.43
C ASP A 771 -53.98 -16.01 -50.33
N PHE A 772 -53.33 -16.98 -49.68
CA PHE A 772 -52.27 -16.75 -48.71
C PHE A 772 -51.03 -16.13 -49.39
N ASP A 773 -50.62 -16.66 -50.54
CA ASP A 773 -49.53 -16.13 -51.35
C ASP A 773 -49.83 -14.75 -51.94
N ALA A 774 -51.08 -14.50 -52.36
CA ALA A 774 -51.50 -13.17 -52.80
C ALA A 774 -51.41 -12.13 -51.66
N LYS A 775 -51.57 -12.56 -50.40
CA LYS A 775 -51.57 -11.68 -49.22
C LYS A 775 -50.19 -11.51 -48.58
N PHE A 776 -49.35 -12.54 -48.61
CA PHE A 776 -48.07 -12.57 -47.89
C PHE A 776 -46.83 -12.70 -48.80
N GLY A 777 -47.03 -12.85 -50.11
CA GLY A 777 -45.98 -12.95 -51.12
C GLY A 777 -45.93 -14.34 -51.76
N THR A 778 -45.69 -14.40 -53.07
CA THR A 778 -45.65 -15.64 -53.86
C THR A 778 -44.61 -16.64 -53.32
N GLY A 779 -45.01 -17.89 -53.09
CA GLY A 779 -44.15 -18.95 -52.52
C GLY A 779 -44.09 -18.97 -50.99
N SER A 780 -44.87 -18.12 -50.30
CA SER A 780 -44.91 -18.09 -48.84
C SER A 780 -45.67 -19.30 -48.28
N SER A 781 -46.75 -19.73 -48.92
CA SER A 781 -47.55 -20.89 -48.52
C SER A 781 -46.73 -22.17 -48.60
N ASP A 782 -45.91 -22.33 -49.65
CA ASP A 782 -45.07 -23.50 -49.85
C ASP A 782 -44.05 -23.66 -48.72
N LYS A 783 -43.45 -22.55 -48.27
CA LYS A 783 -42.50 -22.53 -47.15
C LYS A 783 -43.11 -23.07 -45.86
N PHE A 784 -44.35 -22.71 -45.53
CA PHE A 784 -45.00 -23.15 -44.29
C PHE A 784 -45.62 -24.55 -44.39
N LEU A 785 -46.18 -24.91 -45.55
CA LEU A 785 -46.69 -26.26 -45.80
C LEU A 785 -45.56 -27.30 -45.85
N GLU A 786 -44.37 -26.92 -46.34
CA GLU A 786 -43.19 -27.79 -46.35
C GLU A 786 -42.53 -27.90 -44.96
N LEU A 787 -42.51 -26.81 -44.20
CA LEU A 787 -42.08 -26.82 -42.80
C LEU A 787 -42.94 -27.78 -41.96
N GLN A 788 -44.28 -27.77 -42.14
CA GLN A 788 -45.15 -28.73 -41.46
C GLN A 788 -44.85 -30.17 -41.85
N LYS A 789 -44.65 -30.47 -43.14
CA LYS A 789 -44.27 -31.82 -43.58
C LYS A 789 -42.95 -32.29 -42.95
N ASN A 790 -42.01 -31.38 -42.73
CA ASN A 790 -40.74 -31.70 -42.07
C ASN A 790 -40.91 -31.91 -40.55
N ILE A 791 -41.73 -31.09 -39.88
CA ILE A 791 -42.09 -31.27 -38.47
C ILE A 791 -42.83 -32.60 -38.28
N GLU A 792 -43.75 -32.97 -39.17
CA GLU A 792 -44.46 -34.25 -39.12
C GLU A 792 -43.50 -35.43 -39.30
N ARG A 793 -42.51 -35.34 -40.19
CA ARG A 793 -41.46 -36.37 -40.34
C ARG A 793 -40.58 -36.47 -39.10
N GLU A 794 -40.13 -35.34 -38.52
CA GLU A 794 -39.33 -35.35 -37.29
C GLU A 794 -40.13 -35.86 -36.09
N THR A 795 -41.41 -35.51 -35.99
CA THR A 795 -42.28 -35.96 -34.89
C THR A 795 -42.59 -37.43 -35.02
N ALA A 796 -42.82 -37.94 -36.23
CA ALA A 796 -42.93 -39.37 -36.50
C ALA A 796 -41.63 -40.11 -36.18
N GLN A 797 -40.46 -39.54 -36.54
CA GLN A 797 -39.16 -40.10 -36.21
C GLN A 797 -38.93 -40.15 -34.69
N LYS A 798 -39.20 -39.05 -33.97
CA LYS A 798 -39.08 -38.98 -32.50
C LYS A 798 -40.07 -39.88 -31.77
N GLN A 799 -41.30 -40.06 -32.28
CA GLN A 799 -42.24 -41.03 -31.74
C GLN A 799 -41.78 -42.47 -31.99
N THR A 800 -41.15 -42.73 -33.13
CA THR A 800 -40.56 -44.04 -33.45
C THR A 800 -39.37 -44.33 -32.53
N ASP A 801 -38.52 -43.33 -32.27
CA ASP A 801 -37.37 -43.42 -31.37
C ASP A 801 -37.79 -43.49 -29.89
N ALA A 802 -38.86 -42.80 -29.49
CA ALA A 802 -39.45 -42.91 -28.16
C ALA A 802 -40.10 -44.27 -27.91
N ARG A 803 -40.81 -44.85 -28.90
CA ARG A 803 -41.30 -46.24 -28.83
C ARG A 803 -40.15 -47.24 -28.79
N ARG A 804 -39.04 -46.95 -29.47
CA ARG A 804 -37.81 -47.76 -29.41
C ARG A 804 -37.15 -47.69 -28.04
N ALA A 805 -37.16 -46.51 -27.41
CA ALA A 805 -36.66 -46.30 -26.05
C ALA A 805 -37.56 -46.95 -24.98
N GLU A 806 -38.89 -46.91 -25.13
CA GLU A 806 -39.84 -47.66 -24.29
C GLU A 806 -39.70 -49.18 -24.45
N TYR A 807 -39.35 -49.68 -25.64
CA TYR A 807 -39.07 -51.10 -25.85
C TYR A 807 -37.72 -51.55 -25.24
N LEU A 808 -36.79 -50.60 -25.02
CA LEU A 808 -35.47 -50.84 -24.42
C LEU A 808 -35.46 -50.61 -22.90
N ALA A 809 -36.39 -49.82 -22.36
CA ALA A 809 -36.56 -49.58 -20.93
C ALA A 809 -37.69 -50.48 -20.37
N GLY A 810 -37.33 -51.65 -19.83
CA GLY A 810 -38.28 -52.63 -19.27
C GLY A 810 -39.20 -52.10 -18.15
N PRO A 811 -40.22 -52.88 -17.72
CA PRO A 811 -41.50 -52.39 -17.15
C PRO A 811 -41.48 -51.76 -15.74
N SER A 812 -40.35 -51.26 -15.22
CA SER A 812 -40.19 -51.03 -13.77
C SER A 812 -40.02 -49.57 -13.31
N MET A 813 -40.24 -48.55 -14.14
CA MET A 813 -40.09 -47.14 -13.70
C MET A 813 -41.26 -46.22 -14.09
N MET A 814 -42.51 -46.70 -14.04
CA MET A 814 -43.69 -45.85 -14.25
C MET A 814 -44.53 -45.68 -12.97
N GLN A 815 -44.06 -44.89 -11.99
CA GLN A 815 -44.95 -44.22 -11.03
C GLN A 815 -44.29 -42.92 -10.54
N GLY A 816 -44.56 -41.79 -11.20
CA GLY A 816 -44.25 -40.48 -10.62
C GLY A 816 -44.04 -39.30 -11.58
N TRP A 817 -43.79 -39.54 -12.88
CA TRP A 817 -43.31 -38.48 -13.78
C TRP A 817 -44.28 -38.12 -14.93
N GLY A 818 -45.49 -38.69 -14.94
CA GLY A 818 -46.48 -38.48 -16.01
C GLY A 818 -47.01 -37.05 -16.17
N PRO A 819 -47.38 -36.31 -15.10
CA PRO A 819 -48.07 -35.03 -15.30
C PRO A 819 -47.16 -33.86 -15.66
N ILE A 820 -45.92 -33.85 -15.16
CA ILE A 820 -45.01 -32.69 -15.27
C ILE A 820 -44.41 -32.57 -16.68
N HIS A 821 -44.17 -33.70 -17.35
CA HIS A 821 -43.54 -33.67 -18.67
C HIS A 821 -44.53 -33.30 -19.79
N GLN A 822 -45.78 -33.71 -19.64
CA GLN A 822 -46.85 -33.36 -20.58
C GLN A 822 -47.20 -31.87 -20.51
N GLN A 823 -47.18 -31.28 -19.31
CA GLN A 823 -47.42 -29.85 -19.09
C GLN A 823 -46.26 -28.96 -19.58
N LEU A 824 -45.02 -29.46 -19.58
CA LEU A 824 -43.87 -28.77 -20.17
C LEU A 824 -43.91 -28.78 -21.70
N LEU A 825 -44.33 -29.90 -22.31
CA LEU A 825 -44.50 -30.01 -23.76
C LEU A 825 -45.65 -29.16 -24.29
N GLU A 826 -46.80 -29.13 -23.60
CA GLU A 826 -47.92 -28.26 -23.97
C GLU A 826 -47.56 -26.78 -23.85
N ASN A 827 -46.81 -26.38 -22.81
CA ASN A 827 -46.33 -25.00 -22.65
C ASN A 827 -45.26 -24.59 -23.68
N GLN A 828 -44.50 -25.54 -24.23
CA GLN A 828 -43.51 -25.28 -25.28
C GLN A 828 -44.17 -25.13 -26.65
N ILE A 829 -45.24 -25.89 -26.90
CA ILE A 829 -46.04 -25.82 -28.15
C ILE A 829 -46.85 -24.52 -28.19
N ILE A 830 -47.44 -24.09 -27.06
CA ILE A 830 -48.16 -22.80 -26.95
C ILE A 830 -47.21 -21.58 -27.01
N LYS A 831 -45.90 -21.77 -26.78
CA LYS A 831 -44.89 -20.72 -26.95
C LYS A 831 -44.34 -20.59 -28.37
N ASN A 832 -44.51 -21.62 -29.20
CA ASN A 832 -43.98 -21.69 -30.56
C ASN A 832 -45.07 -21.54 -31.63
N LEU A 833 -46.34 -21.70 -31.24
CA LEU A 833 -47.49 -21.05 -31.87
C LEU A 833 -47.55 -19.61 -31.34
#